data_AF-A0A5B8V223-F1
#
_entry.id   AF-A0A5B8V223-F1
#
_cell.length_a   1.000
_cell.length_b   1.000
_cell.length_c   1.000
_cell.angle_alpha   90.00
_cell.angle_beta   90.00
_cell.angle_gamma   90.00
#
_symmetry.space_group_name_H-M   'P 1'
#
loop_
_entity.id
_entity.type
_entity.pdbx_description
1 polymer ?
#
loop_
_entity_poly.entity_id
_entity_poly.type
_entity_poly.pdbx_seq_one_letter_code
_entity_poly.pdbx_strand_id
1 'polypeptide(L)'
;MTGQQLHISFFDLLMLGAAFTCLAFSVQLWLKKPGGDANRLLSLILAVTALWLVGGFCADIGLGNYFPRWSRVLLQFVLSVGPLVGFYLRRIARPGQKFTRKDQLSSSKDKLIQRGYWLRHQMKVNRFYLDAELSLNSLAKELGISIHELSRIVNTGLRKNFNDFVNEFRIQDVARKMKDPAYDRMTLLGIAYDCGFNSKTTFNRAFKQITGKNPAEYKAVLKKERPNHDLDPVSRSAAIISRHNSIAAWSCEQLNRKYMFRNYLKIAWRNMLYNKGYSALNIAGLATGMAVALLIGLWVTGQYSYDRFLPDYKQLYQVEMNLTSQHNGTTTQTSIALPLVKVLREEIPGIKYVAEADNIGKMNHDLLVGEKKFYLGGGAAGPDFFKIFQYALIKGNANTALTDIYSVVLTESTAKSLFGDTDPMGKVVRFDNSQDMKVTGVIKDIPQNATLQFNYLVPFAYSEATQGWIKDGRTKWTYNSFSAYVALDAGANYTQIAPKIRDIVDKRSPEMHVAKPEVFLHPLKDWHLYNDFKNGKVAGGFVDYVRLFSIIGILVLAIACINFMNLSTARSEKRAREVGVRKAIGSGRIDLVYQFLLESLLITSISFLLGLLFVQLALPSFNALTGTYTHVPYGSAGFWGIMIAFVLLTGLAAGSRPAFYLSSFNPVKVLKGSIRAGKAASLPRKILVVVQFTCSVALIISTVIVYQQIQYVKNRPMGYSADRLVMTDMNGDLYQHYDALKNDLLSSGLVESVASSTSPATQVYSHFSLQKWPGKNAGEEEVNIGAIWMSNDYFKTLGMTMAAGREFSADWKKDSLNVIVNEATIRRIGLKNPVGQMVSWNGSAKPVTIIGVVKDALMESPYKPVEPAIFGHNPFGFVITYRLPKNVNTHTAIDKIGKIFEKYNPAYPYLYKFVDDEYASKFNLEVLVGKLAGVFAGLAIFISCLGLFGLAAYVAEQRTKEIGIRKVLGASIAQVWVMLSRDFVVLVMLSCVIASPVALYFLRHWLESYNYRVSIGPGVFIASGIAAVVITLLTVSFQAIRAALANPVKSLRSE
;
A
#
# COMPACT_ATOMS: atom_id res chain seq x y z
N MET A 1 -3.95 20.81 13.32
CA MET A 1 -4.14 19.35 13.55
C MET A 1 -2.85 18.80 14.13
N THR A 2 -2.86 18.28 15.35
CA THR A 2 -1.64 17.78 16.03
C THR A 2 -1.05 16.59 15.27
N GLY A 3 0.00 16.85 14.50
CA GLY A 3 0.74 15.85 13.74
C GLY A 3 1.52 14.91 14.64
N GLN A 4 0.85 13.90 15.21
CA GLN A 4 1.56 12.73 15.72
C GLN A 4 2.27 12.04 14.56
N GLN A 5 3.60 11.95 14.71
CA GLN A 5 4.53 11.49 13.69
C GLN A 5 4.49 9.96 13.55
N LEU A 6 4.76 9.50 12.34
CA LEU A 6 4.93 8.09 12.04
C LEU A 6 6.27 7.62 12.64
N HIS A 7 6.23 6.99 13.81
CA HIS A 7 7.40 6.47 14.50
C HIS A 7 7.31 4.94 14.59
N ILE A 8 8.27 4.23 13.99
CA ILE A 8 8.44 2.79 14.23
C ILE A 8 9.51 2.66 15.31
N SER A 9 9.06 2.61 16.56
CA SER A 9 9.91 2.32 17.70
C SER A 9 10.40 0.86 17.68
N PHE A 10 11.41 0.57 18.50
CA PHE A 10 11.75 -0.81 18.80
C PHE A 10 10.56 -1.59 19.39
N PHE A 11 9.68 -0.89 20.13
CA PHE A 11 8.44 -1.44 20.68
C PHE A 11 7.44 -1.80 19.57
N ASP A 12 7.35 -1.01 18.49
CA ASP A 12 6.51 -1.29 17.32
C ASP A 12 6.96 -2.54 16.56
N LEU A 13 8.28 -2.72 16.42
CA LEU A 13 8.86 -3.93 15.82
C LEU A 13 8.57 -5.18 16.68
N LEU A 14 8.61 -5.05 18.01
CA LEU A 14 8.21 -6.11 18.95
C LEU A 14 6.71 -6.40 18.87
N MET A 15 5.86 -5.38 18.79
CA MET A 15 4.41 -5.48 18.59
C MET A 15 4.07 -6.23 17.29
N LEU A 16 4.75 -5.90 16.19
CA LEU A 16 4.60 -6.59 14.90
C LEU A 16 5.02 -8.07 15.00
N GLY A 17 6.15 -8.34 15.67
CA GLY A 17 6.59 -9.70 15.97
C GLY A 17 5.57 -10.48 16.81
N ALA A 18 5.02 -9.86 17.85
CA ALA A 18 4.01 -10.45 18.72
C ALA A 18 2.68 -10.69 17.99
N ALA A 19 2.21 -9.72 17.20
CA ALA A 19 1.01 -9.87 16.37
C ALA A 19 1.17 -11.02 15.38
N PHE A 20 2.34 -11.13 14.75
CA PHE A 20 2.67 -12.24 13.87
C PHE A 20 2.63 -13.58 14.59
N THR A 21 3.22 -13.68 15.79
CA THR A 21 3.14 -14.93 16.57
C THR A 21 1.70 -15.30 16.91
N CYS A 22 0.85 -14.33 17.30
CA CYS A 22 -0.56 -14.56 17.59
C CYS A 22 -1.35 -15.01 16.34
N LEU A 23 -1.11 -14.39 15.19
CA LEU A 23 -1.79 -14.71 13.93
C LEU A 23 -1.33 -16.07 13.37
N ALA A 24 -0.05 -16.41 13.51
CA ALA A 24 0.46 -17.73 13.17
C ALA A 24 -0.17 -18.83 14.05
N PHE A 25 -0.36 -18.54 15.34
CA PHE A 25 -0.97 -19.45 16.32
C PHE A 25 -2.45 -19.65 16.04
N SER A 26 -3.17 -18.58 15.68
CA SER A 26 -4.59 -18.65 15.33
C SER A 26 -4.82 -19.56 14.12
N VAL A 27 -4.05 -19.37 13.04
CA VAL A 27 -4.18 -20.17 11.82
C VAL A 27 -3.89 -21.65 12.09
N GLN A 28 -2.88 -21.97 12.90
CA GLN A 28 -2.56 -23.37 13.23
C GLN A 28 -3.61 -24.05 14.10
N LEU A 29 -4.15 -23.36 15.11
CA LEU A 29 -5.21 -23.90 15.95
C LEU A 29 -6.49 -24.17 15.15
N TRP A 30 -6.81 -23.30 14.18
CA TRP A 30 -7.95 -23.47 13.29
C TRP A 30 -7.85 -24.73 12.41
N LEU A 31 -6.62 -25.14 12.06
CA LEU A 31 -6.36 -26.27 11.18
C LEU A 31 -6.27 -27.65 11.90
N LYS A 32 -6.37 -27.72 13.24
CA LYS A 32 -6.28 -28.97 14.01
C LYS A 32 -7.62 -29.73 14.15
N LYS A 33 -7.56 -31.07 14.12
CA LYS A 33 -8.73 -31.98 14.27
C LYS A 33 -9.06 -32.47 15.71
N PRO A 34 -8.13 -32.73 16.65
CA PRO A 34 -8.50 -33.12 18.02
C PRO A 34 -8.69 -31.90 18.93
N GLY A 35 -9.78 -31.85 19.71
CA GLY A 35 -10.13 -30.71 20.58
C GLY A 35 -10.76 -29.51 19.85
N GLY A 36 -11.51 -29.77 18.77
CA GLY A 36 -11.88 -28.81 17.72
C GLY A 36 -12.51 -27.50 18.21
N ASP A 37 -13.34 -27.53 19.25
CA ASP A 37 -14.09 -26.35 19.71
C ASP A 37 -13.25 -25.40 20.58
N ALA A 38 -12.45 -25.94 21.50
CA ALA A 38 -11.52 -25.15 22.32
C ALA A 38 -10.37 -24.57 21.49
N ASN A 39 -9.86 -25.33 20.50
CA ASN A 39 -8.83 -24.84 19.59
C ASN A 39 -9.36 -23.75 18.64
N ARG A 40 -10.60 -23.86 18.16
CA ARG A 40 -11.24 -22.80 17.34
C ARG A 40 -11.50 -21.53 18.14
N LEU A 41 -11.90 -21.66 19.41
CA LEU A 41 -12.06 -20.51 20.32
C LEU A 41 -10.72 -19.82 20.58
N LEU A 42 -9.70 -20.58 20.96
CA LEU A 42 -8.36 -20.03 21.21
C LEU A 42 -7.76 -19.42 19.93
N SER A 43 -8.05 -20.00 18.77
CA SER A 43 -7.71 -19.43 17.46
C SER A 43 -8.37 -18.08 17.25
N LEU A 44 -9.68 -17.95 17.47
CA LEU A 44 -10.41 -16.69 17.35
C LEU A 44 -9.86 -15.63 18.32
N ILE A 45 -9.62 -16.00 19.58
CA ILE A 45 -9.03 -15.10 20.58
C ILE A 45 -7.68 -14.59 20.10
N LEU A 46 -6.78 -15.47 19.65
CA LEU A 46 -5.45 -15.09 19.18
C LEU A 46 -5.48 -14.29 17.87
N ALA A 47 -6.44 -14.54 16.99
CA ALA A 47 -6.65 -13.71 15.80
C ALA A 47 -7.11 -12.29 16.18
N VAL A 48 -8.00 -12.18 17.17
CA VAL A 48 -8.46 -10.90 17.71
C VAL A 48 -7.33 -10.18 18.45
N THR A 49 -6.51 -10.89 19.23
CA THR A 49 -5.33 -10.31 19.90
C THR A 49 -4.29 -9.84 18.87
N ALA A 50 -4.04 -10.62 17.81
CA ALA A 50 -3.17 -10.20 16.72
C ALA A 50 -3.70 -8.93 16.04
N LEU A 51 -4.99 -8.89 15.72
CA LEU A 51 -5.64 -7.72 15.13
C LEU A 51 -5.59 -6.51 16.07
N TRP A 52 -5.73 -6.71 17.38
CA TRP A 52 -5.59 -5.66 18.38
C TRP A 52 -4.16 -5.13 18.49
N LEU A 53 -3.15 -6.01 18.47
CA LEU A 53 -1.73 -5.62 18.43
C LEU A 53 -1.38 -4.88 17.13
N VAL A 54 -1.89 -5.32 15.97
CA VAL A 54 -1.76 -4.56 14.71
C VAL A 54 -2.50 -3.21 14.83
N GLY A 55 -3.65 -3.18 15.50
CA GLY A 55 -4.37 -1.96 15.86
C GLY A 55 -3.53 -0.98 16.69
N GLY A 56 -2.87 -1.48 17.73
CA GLY A 56 -1.95 -0.72 18.58
C GLY A 56 -0.76 -0.17 17.79
N PHE A 57 -0.08 -1.03 17.02
CA PHE A 57 0.99 -0.64 16.09
C PHE A 57 0.54 0.45 15.11
N CYS A 58 -0.65 0.32 14.51
CA CYS A 58 -1.18 1.32 13.60
C CYS A 58 -1.54 2.64 14.32
N ALA A 59 -2.02 2.57 15.55
CA ALA A 59 -2.29 3.77 16.35
C ALA A 59 -0.97 4.48 16.72
N ASP A 60 0.05 3.75 17.14
CA ASP A 60 1.35 4.27 17.57
C ASP A 60 2.12 4.91 16.41
N ILE A 61 1.99 4.32 15.21
CA ILE A 61 2.52 4.85 13.95
C ILE A 61 1.66 6.00 13.40
N GLY A 62 0.60 6.43 14.10
CA GLY A 62 -0.23 7.55 13.67
C GLY A 62 -1.06 7.25 12.41
N LEU A 63 -1.19 5.98 12.00
CA LEU A 63 -2.08 5.58 10.90
C LEU A 63 -3.54 5.91 11.23
N GLY A 64 -3.94 5.98 12.51
CA GLY A 64 -5.30 6.38 12.93
C GLY A 64 -5.81 7.70 12.33
N ASN A 65 -4.91 8.66 12.05
CA ASN A 65 -5.24 9.94 11.42
C ASN A 65 -5.56 9.82 9.93
N TYR A 66 -4.96 8.84 9.25
CA TYR A 66 -5.21 8.53 7.83
C TYR A 66 -6.32 7.49 7.65
N PHE A 67 -6.66 6.81 8.73
CA PHE A 67 -7.59 5.71 8.77
C PHE A 67 -8.70 5.97 9.82
N PRO A 68 -9.53 7.03 9.68
CA PRO A 68 -10.49 7.46 10.71
C PRO A 68 -11.58 6.44 11.03
N ARG A 69 -11.81 5.48 10.11
CA ARG A 69 -12.72 4.34 10.33
C ARG A 69 -12.03 3.09 10.84
N TRP A 70 -10.71 3.01 10.86
CA TRP A 70 -9.98 1.75 11.10
C TRP A 70 -9.85 1.44 12.58
N SER A 71 -9.69 2.46 13.44
CA SER A 71 -9.91 2.32 14.88
C SER A 71 -11.33 1.84 15.17
N ARG A 72 -12.34 2.41 14.49
CA ARG A 72 -13.73 1.96 14.60
C ARG A 72 -13.96 0.55 14.07
N VAL A 73 -13.37 0.15 12.95
CA VAL A 73 -13.53 -1.20 12.37
C VAL A 73 -12.87 -2.25 13.25
N LEU A 74 -11.66 -2.01 13.76
CA LEU A 74 -11.01 -2.92 14.71
C LEU A 74 -11.75 -2.97 16.04
N LEU A 75 -12.17 -1.82 16.58
CA LEU A 75 -12.95 -1.77 17.82
C LEU A 75 -14.32 -2.45 17.63
N GLN A 76 -15.01 -2.20 16.52
CA GLN A 76 -16.28 -2.87 16.17
C GLN A 76 -16.08 -4.36 15.90
N PHE A 77 -14.95 -4.78 15.33
CA PHE A 77 -14.63 -6.20 15.13
C PHE A 77 -14.34 -6.89 16.47
N VAL A 78 -13.54 -6.26 17.34
CA VAL A 78 -13.27 -6.73 18.72
C VAL A 78 -14.55 -6.74 19.56
N LEU A 79 -15.39 -5.70 19.47
CA LEU A 79 -16.67 -5.56 20.18
C LEU A 79 -17.80 -6.42 19.59
N SER A 80 -17.73 -6.82 18.32
CA SER A 80 -18.71 -7.75 17.71
C SER A 80 -18.33 -9.21 17.93
N VAL A 81 -17.03 -9.52 17.99
CA VAL A 81 -16.53 -10.87 18.30
C VAL A 81 -16.53 -11.13 19.81
N GLY A 82 -16.35 -10.12 20.66
CA GLY A 82 -16.41 -10.24 22.12
C GLY A 82 -17.68 -10.89 22.67
N PRO A 83 -18.89 -10.47 22.25
CA PRO A 83 -20.15 -11.12 22.60
C PRO A 83 -20.27 -12.54 22.06
N LEU A 84 -19.74 -12.84 20.87
CA LEU A 84 -19.69 -14.20 20.32
C LEU A 84 -18.77 -15.12 21.14
N VAL A 85 -17.60 -14.61 21.55
CA VAL A 85 -16.68 -15.29 22.47
C VAL A 85 -17.32 -15.45 23.85
N GLY A 86 -18.06 -14.45 24.34
CA GLY A 86 -18.84 -14.50 25.59
C GLY A 86 -20.01 -15.48 25.54
N PHE A 87 -20.72 -15.59 24.41
CA PHE A 87 -21.79 -16.57 24.18
C PHE A 87 -21.23 -18.00 24.12
N TYR A 88 -20.06 -18.16 23.49
CA TYR A 88 -19.34 -19.42 23.42
C TYR A 88 -18.71 -19.82 24.78
N LEU A 89 -18.21 -18.84 25.55
CA LEU A 89 -17.76 -19.02 26.94
C LEU A 89 -18.92 -19.37 27.86
N ARG A 90 -20.11 -18.76 27.70
CA ARG A 90 -21.34 -19.18 28.42
C ARG A 90 -21.73 -20.61 28.09
N ARG A 91 -21.54 -21.04 26.83
CA ARG A 91 -21.80 -22.42 26.37
C ARG A 91 -20.82 -23.45 26.95
N ILE A 92 -19.56 -23.06 27.25
CA ILE A 92 -18.53 -23.93 27.85
C ILE A 92 -18.55 -23.87 29.39
N ALA A 93 -18.76 -22.69 29.97
CA ALA A 93 -18.72 -22.43 31.42
C ALA A 93 -19.98 -22.86 32.17
N ARG A 94 -21.09 -23.14 31.47
CA ARG A 94 -22.28 -23.79 32.07
C ARG A 94 -22.60 -25.11 31.36
N PRO A 95 -21.91 -26.22 31.69
CA PRO A 95 -22.30 -27.55 31.22
C PRO A 95 -23.53 -28.13 31.94
N GLY A 96 -24.16 -27.36 32.86
CA GLY A 96 -24.89 -27.92 34.00
C GLY A 96 -26.28 -27.35 34.34
N GLN A 97 -26.90 -26.48 33.54
CA GLN A 97 -28.32 -26.15 33.77
C GLN A 97 -29.22 -27.21 33.15
N LYS A 98 -29.45 -28.28 33.93
CA LYS A 98 -30.46 -29.29 33.67
C LYS A 98 -31.84 -28.68 33.92
N PHE A 99 -32.62 -28.50 32.85
CA PHE A 99 -34.07 -28.62 32.97
C PHE A 99 -34.38 -30.03 33.48
N THR A 100 -35.33 -30.10 34.39
CA THR A 100 -35.60 -31.22 35.27
C THR A 100 -35.87 -32.52 34.50
N ARG A 101 -35.33 -33.58 35.09
CA ARG A 101 -35.10 -34.91 34.52
C ARG A 101 -36.32 -35.79 34.79
N LYS A 102 -37.33 -35.80 33.90
CA LYS A 102 -38.28 -36.92 33.86
C LYS A 102 -38.86 -37.35 32.51
N ASP A 103 -38.66 -36.63 31.40
CA ASP A 103 -39.29 -37.02 30.10
C ASP A 103 -38.34 -37.31 28.92
N GLN A 104 -37.04 -37.47 29.10
CA GLN A 104 -36.09 -37.71 27.99
C GLN A 104 -35.41 -39.09 27.93
N LEU A 105 -35.93 -40.09 28.66
CA LEU A 105 -35.52 -41.50 28.44
C LEU A 105 -36.38 -42.24 27.39
N SER A 106 -37.43 -41.63 26.83
CA SER A 106 -38.27 -42.25 25.81
C SER A 106 -37.71 -42.11 24.37
N SER A 107 -37.07 -40.98 24.02
CA SER A 107 -36.83 -40.67 22.60
C SER A 107 -35.64 -41.41 21.94
N SER A 108 -34.71 -41.99 22.69
CA SER A 108 -33.57 -42.75 22.10
C SER A 108 -33.93 -44.20 21.81
N LYS A 109 -34.93 -44.77 22.50
CA LYS A 109 -35.35 -46.16 22.31
C LYS A 109 -36.28 -46.26 21.11
N ASP A 110 -37.21 -45.30 20.97
CA ASP A 110 -38.16 -45.26 19.85
C ASP A 110 -37.47 -45.06 18.50
N LYS A 111 -36.41 -44.23 18.44
CA LYS A 111 -35.58 -44.08 17.22
C LYS A 111 -34.84 -45.36 16.82
N LEU A 112 -34.39 -46.16 17.79
CA LEU A 112 -33.73 -47.45 17.51
C LEU A 112 -34.74 -48.52 17.08
N ILE A 113 -35.96 -48.49 17.64
CA ILE A 113 -37.06 -49.36 17.23
C ILE A 113 -37.50 -49.04 15.79
N GLN A 114 -37.68 -47.75 15.44
CA GLN A 114 -37.98 -47.32 14.07
C GLN A 114 -36.90 -47.75 13.06
N ARG A 115 -35.62 -47.59 13.42
CA ARG A 115 -34.52 -48.09 12.58
C ARG A 115 -34.46 -49.61 12.50
N GLY A 116 -34.93 -50.31 13.53
CA GLY A 116 -35.12 -51.77 13.50
C GLY A 116 -36.14 -52.19 12.44
N TYR A 117 -37.25 -51.48 12.30
CA TYR A 117 -38.22 -51.72 11.22
C TYR A 117 -37.64 -51.47 9.83
N TRP A 118 -36.89 -50.38 9.65
CA TRP A 118 -36.16 -50.11 8.41
C TRP A 118 -35.17 -51.24 8.06
N LEU A 119 -34.41 -51.73 9.05
CA LEU A 119 -33.47 -52.83 8.84
C LEU A 119 -34.19 -54.12 8.42
N ARG A 120 -35.33 -54.45 9.04
CA ARG A 120 -36.18 -55.58 8.62
C ARG A 120 -36.66 -55.43 7.18
N HIS A 121 -37.02 -54.22 6.76
CA HIS A 121 -37.43 -53.95 5.39
C HIS A 121 -36.27 -54.16 4.39
N GLN A 122 -35.08 -53.63 4.68
CA GLN A 122 -33.89 -53.82 3.84
C GLN A 122 -33.50 -55.29 3.70
N MET A 123 -33.59 -56.07 4.78
CA MET A 123 -33.34 -57.52 4.75
C MET A 123 -34.31 -58.27 3.83
N LYS A 124 -35.58 -57.86 3.76
CA LYS A 124 -36.58 -58.49 2.86
C LYS A 124 -36.41 -58.07 1.41
N VAL A 125 -36.23 -56.77 1.15
CA VAL A 125 -36.18 -56.23 -0.23
C VAL A 125 -34.94 -56.74 -0.96
N ASN A 126 -33.77 -56.64 -0.34
CA ASN A 126 -32.51 -57.00 -0.98
C ASN A 126 -32.13 -58.48 -0.76
N ARG A 127 -32.93 -59.23 0.01
CA ARG A 127 -32.72 -60.65 0.33
C ARG A 127 -31.31 -60.99 0.84
N PHE A 128 -30.70 -60.09 1.62
CA PHE A 128 -29.35 -60.28 2.15
C PHE A 128 -29.19 -61.58 2.95
N TYR A 129 -30.26 -62.09 3.57
CA TYR A 129 -30.24 -63.33 4.34
C TYR A 129 -29.93 -64.59 3.52
N LEU A 130 -30.02 -64.54 2.18
CA LEU A 130 -29.67 -65.68 1.31
C LEU A 130 -28.16 -65.92 1.21
N ASP A 131 -27.34 -64.90 1.47
CA ASP A 131 -25.89 -65.05 1.51
C ASP A 131 -25.50 -65.91 2.73
N ALA A 132 -24.93 -67.08 2.48
CA ALA A 132 -24.54 -68.05 3.50
C ALA A 132 -23.38 -67.54 4.39
N GLU A 133 -22.57 -66.61 3.89
CA GLU A 133 -21.40 -66.03 4.59
C GLU A 133 -21.69 -64.65 5.19
N LEU A 134 -22.95 -64.22 5.21
CA LEU A 134 -23.34 -62.91 5.72
C LEU A 134 -22.86 -62.70 7.17
N SER A 135 -22.04 -61.66 7.36
CA SER A 135 -21.52 -61.23 8.65
C SER A 135 -22.01 -59.82 8.99
N LEU A 136 -21.89 -59.44 10.26
CA LEU A 136 -22.23 -58.08 10.70
C LEU A 136 -21.41 -57.01 9.93
N ASN A 137 -20.16 -57.33 9.57
CA ASN A 137 -19.28 -56.43 8.83
C ASN A 137 -19.66 -56.31 7.36
N SER A 138 -19.99 -57.42 6.69
CA SER A 138 -20.43 -57.38 5.29
C SER A 138 -21.79 -56.68 5.16
N LEU A 139 -22.74 -56.94 6.06
CA LEU A 139 -24.03 -56.24 6.05
C LEU A 139 -23.90 -54.74 6.35
N ALA A 140 -23.03 -54.35 7.30
CA ALA A 140 -22.77 -52.94 7.58
C ALA A 140 -22.18 -52.20 6.37
N LYS A 141 -21.29 -52.87 5.62
CA LYS A 141 -20.69 -52.34 4.39
C LYS A 141 -21.73 -52.16 3.28
N GLU A 142 -22.59 -53.15 3.04
CA GLU A 142 -23.67 -53.09 2.04
C GLU A 142 -24.71 -52.01 2.38
N LEU A 143 -25.02 -51.82 3.66
CA LEU A 143 -25.96 -50.79 4.12
C LEU A 143 -25.35 -49.39 4.28
N GLY A 144 -24.02 -49.25 4.12
CA GLY A 144 -23.31 -47.98 4.28
C GLY A 144 -23.36 -47.39 5.70
N ILE A 145 -23.53 -48.22 6.74
CA ILE A 145 -23.60 -47.79 8.15
C ILE A 145 -22.45 -48.38 8.97
N SER A 146 -22.15 -47.79 10.14
CA SER A 146 -21.08 -48.31 10.98
C SER A 146 -21.46 -49.63 11.66
N ILE A 147 -20.49 -50.52 11.86
CA ILE A 147 -20.68 -51.82 12.52
C ILE A 147 -21.27 -51.63 13.94
N HIS A 148 -20.80 -50.61 14.66
CA HIS A 148 -21.29 -50.29 16.00
C HIS A 148 -22.76 -49.83 15.98
N GLU A 149 -23.16 -49.07 14.96
CA GLU A 149 -24.53 -48.60 14.80
C GLU A 149 -25.48 -49.74 14.39
N LEU A 150 -25.08 -50.60 13.46
CA LEU A 150 -25.84 -51.80 13.09
C LEU A 150 -26.02 -52.74 14.28
N SER A 151 -24.93 -52.98 15.05
CA SER A 151 -24.97 -53.78 16.27
C SER A 151 -25.95 -53.20 17.29
N ARG A 152 -25.96 -51.86 17.47
CA ARG A 152 -26.88 -51.18 18.40
C ARG A 152 -28.34 -51.25 17.94
N ILE A 153 -28.60 -51.17 16.63
CA ILE A 153 -29.96 -51.34 16.07
C ILE A 153 -30.46 -52.78 16.33
N VAL A 154 -29.63 -53.79 16.09
CA VAL A 154 -30.00 -55.20 16.26
C VAL A 154 -30.16 -55.58 17.75
N ASN A 155 -29.15 -55.29 18.56
CA ASN A 155 -29.13 -55.69 19.97
C ASN A 155 -30.06 -54.85 20.85
N THR A 156 -30.14 -53.53 20.61
CA THR A 156 -30.94 -52.62 21.46
C THR A 156 -32.31 -52.32 20.88
N GLY A 157 -32.40 -52.13 19.55
CA GLY A 157 -33.66 -51.81 18.86
C GLY A 157 -34.55 -53.02 18.64
N LEU A 158 -33.96 -54.15 18.20
CA LEU A 158 -34.70 -55.39 17.92
C LEU A 158 -34.61 -56.43 19.04
N ARG A 159 -33.74 -56.22 20.05
CA ARG A 159 -33.49 -57.15 21.17
C ARG A 159 -33.12 -58.57 20.71
N LYS A 160 -32.31 -58.68 19.65
CA LYS A 160 -31.82 -59.96 19.10
C LYS A 160 -30.31 -59.92 18.90
N ASN A 161 -29.67 -61.09 18.89
CA ASN A 161 -28.32 -61.21 18.33
C ASN A 161 -28.41 -61.20 16.78
N PHE A 162 -27.32 -60.80 16.11
CA PHE A 162 -27.23 -60.74 14.65
C PHE A 162 -27.60 -62.06 13.96
N ASN A 163 -27.08 -63.18 14.45
CA ASN A 163 -27.37 -64.49 13.87
C ASN A 163 -28.85 -64.87 14.01
N ASP A 164 -29.47 -64.58 15.15
CA ASP A 164 -30.90 -64.85 15.38
C ASP A 164 -31.79 -63.96 14.52
N PHE A 165 -31.37 -62.71 14.31
CA PHE A 165 -32.03 -61.77 13.41
C PHE A 165 -32.00 -62.25 11.96
N VAL A 166 -30.86 -62.70 11.45
CA VAL A 166 -30.74 -63.23 10.08
C VAL A 166 -31.52 -64.55 9.93
N ASN A 167 -31.40 -65.46 10.89
CA ASN A 167 -32.07 -66.76 10.86
C ASN A 167 -33.60 -66.65 10.88
N GLU A 168 -34.18 -65.60 11.48
CA GLU A 168 -35.62 -65.32 11.42
C GLU A 168 -36.14 -65.23 9.99
N PHE A 169 -35.41 -64.55 9.10
CA PHE A 169 -35.79 -64.44 7.68
C PHE A 169 -35.60 -65.76 6.95
N ARG A 170 -34.48 -66.46 7.21
CA ARG A 170 -34.20 -67.76 6.58
C ARG A 170 -35.27 -68.79 6.94
N ILE A 171 -35.73 -68.84 8.19
CA ILE A 171 -36.77 -69.79 8.64
C ILE A 171 -38.14 -69.42 8.10
N GLN A 172 -38.49 -68.14 8.02
CA GLN A 172 -39.73 -67.71 7.36
C GLN A 172 -39.75 -68.14 5.89
N ASP A 173 -38.61 -68.03 5.20
CA ASP A 173 -38.49 -68.45 3.80
C ASP A 173 -38.55 -69.98 3.67
N VAL A 174 -37.87 -70.73 4.55
CA VAL A 174 -38.00 -72.20 4.61
C VAL A 174 -39.43 -72.63 4.86
N ALA A 175 -40.11 -72.04 5.85
CA ALA A 175 -41.50 -72.37 6.18
C ALA A 175 -42.47 -72.03 5.03
N ARG A 176 -42.19 -70.97 4.26
CA ARG A 176 -42.92 -70.63 3.04
C ARG A 176 -42.70 -71.68 1.95
N LYS A 177 -41.43 -72.02 1.63
CA LYS A 177 -41.09 -73.02 0.63
C LYS A 177 -41.61 -74.41 1.00
N MET A 178 -41.62 -74.76 2.30
CA MET A 178 -42.21 -76.01 2.78
C MET A 178 -43.73 -76.09 2.55
N LYS A 179 -44.44 -74.97 2.41
CA LYS A 179 -45.88 -74.93 2.09
C LYS A 179 -46.17 -74.89 0.59
N ASP A 180 -45.22 -74.45 -0.21
CA ASP A 180 -45.37 -74.30 -1.66
C ASP A 180 -45.21 -75.66 -2.38
N PRO A 181 -46.18 -76.09 -3.22
CA PRO A 181 -46.08 -77.34 -3.99
C PRO A 181 -44.88 -77.38 -4.94
N ALA A 182 -44.37 -76.23 -5.39
CA ALA A 182 -43.23 -76.15 -6.30
C ALA A 182 -41.92 -76.73 -5.70
N TYR A 183 -41.84 -76.81 -4.37
CA TYR A 183 -40.66 -77.28 -3.64
C TYR A 183 -40.81 -78.71 -3.08
N ASP A 184 -41.87 -79.44 -3.43
CA ASP A 184 -42.08 -80.81 -2.95
C ASP A 184 -41.00 -81.79 -3.46
N ARG A 185 -40.32 -81.43 -4.55
CA ARG A 185 -39.17 -82.16 -5.11
C ARG A 185 -37.86 -81.97 -4.33
N MET A 186 -37.77 -80.99 -3.42
CA MET A 186 -36.56 -80.71 -2.63
C MET A 186 -36.60 -81.40 -1.26
N THR A 187 -35.46 -81.94 -0.84
CA THR A 187 -35.29 -82.43 0.54
C THR A 187 -35.39 -81.25 1.52
N LEU A 188 -35.79 -81.52 2.77
CA LEU A 188 -35.86 -80.49 3.81
C LEU A 188 -34.52 -79.76 4.00
N LEU A 189 -33.42 -80.50 3.84
CA LEU A 189 -32.07 -79.94 3.92
C LEU A 189 -31.73 -79.10 2.68
N GLY A 190 -32.17 -79.51 1.49
CA GLY A 190 -32.05 -78.72 0.26
C GLY A 190 -32.78 -77.38 0.34
N ILE A 191 -34.00 -77.36 0.89
CA ILE A 191 -34.76 -76.12 1.14
C ILE A 191 -34.01 -75.21 2.14
N ALA A 192 -33.38 -75.80 3.17
CA ALA A 192 -32.59 -75.05 4.14
C ALA A 192 -31.35 -74.40 3.50
N TYR A 193 -30.61 -75.13 2.65
CA TYR A 193 -29.46 -74.61 1.91
C TYR A 193 -29.86 -73.48 0.95
N ASP A 194 -30.97 -73.66 0.22
CA ASP A 194 -31.52 -72.65 -0.70
C ASP A 194 -32.07 -71.40 0.03
N CYS A 195 -32.16 -71.44 1.37
CA CYS A 195 -32.50 -70.29 2.21
C CYS A 195 -31.30 -69.73 2.97
N GLY A 196 -30.08 -70.13 2.62
CA GLY A 196 -28.83 -69.58 3.17
C GLY A 196 -28.32 -70.26 4.45
N PHE A 197 -28.91 -71.39 4.88
CA PHE A 197 -28.32 -72.18 5.96
C PHE A 197 -27.11 -72.98 5.44
N ASN A 198 -25.98 -72.94 6.15
CA ASN A 198 -24.79 -73.73 5.81
C ASN A 198 -24.62 -75.00 6.66
N SER A 199 -25.48 -75.20 7.68
CA SER A 199 -25.38 -76.32 8.62
C SER A 199 -26.76 -76.85 9.05
N LYS A 200 -26.90 -78.18 9.02
CA LYS A 200 -28.08 -78.93 9.49
C LYS A 200 -28.39 -78.68 10.97
N THR A 201 -27.36 -78.62 11.82
CA THR A 201 -27.54 -78.42 13.27
C THR A 201 -28.02 -76.99 13.58
N THR A 202 -27.46 -75.99 12.88
CA THR A 202 -27.90 -74.59 13.00
C THR A 202 -29.33 -74.42 12.51
N PHE A 203 -29.67 -75.03 11.37
CA PHE A 203 -31.03 -75.04 10.83
C PHE A 203 -32.03 -75.64 11.82
N ASN A 204 -31.80 -76.87 12.29
CA ASN A 204 -32.74 -77.54 13.20
C ASN A 204 -32.92 -76.76 14.52
N ARG A 205 -31.82 -76.25 15.10
CA ARG A 205 -31.86 -75.46 16.33
C ARG A 205 -32.65 -74.17 16.15
N ALA A 206 -32.31 -73.39 15.12
CA ALA A 206 -32.97 -72.11 14.87
C ALA A 206 -34.45 -72.32 14.49
N PHE A 207 -34.76 -73.35 13.69
CA PHE A 207 -36.12 -73.66 13.27
C PHE A 207 -37.00 -74.05 14.47
N LYS A 208 -36.48 -74.91 15.38
CA LYS A 208 -37.19 -75.28 16.61
C LYS A 208 -37.39 -74.09 17.54
N GLN A 209 -36.39 -73.22 17.67
CA GLN A 209 -36.46 -72.01 18.50
C GLN A 209 -37.52 -71.01 18.01
N ILE A 210 -37.70 -70.89 16.69
CA ILE A 210 -38.64 -69.93 16.10
C ILE A 210 -40.05 -70.50 15.92
N THR A 211 -40.18 -71.77 15.56
CA THR A 211 -41.48 -72.40 15.24
C THR A 211 -42.05 -73.25 16.37
N GLY A 212 -41.26 -73.54 17.42
CA GLY A 212 -41.64 -74.41 18.53
C GLY A 212 -41.66 -75.92 18.20
N LYS A 213 -41.44 -76.31 16.94
CA LYS A 213 -41.48 -77.70 16.45
C LYS A 213 -40.21 -78.05 15.69
N ASN A 214 -39.85 -79.34 15.65
CA ASN A 214 -38.74 -79.78 14.80
C ASN A 214 -39.15 -79.65 13.31
N PRO A 215 -38.24 -79.34 12.36
CA PRO A 215 -38.61 -79.18 10.94
C PRO A 215 -39.36 -80.38 10.34
N ALA A 216 -39.02 -81.61 10.76
CA ALA A 216 -39.70 -82.82 10.33
C ALA A 216 -41.15 -82.90 10.86
N GLU A 217 -41.36 -82.56 12.14
CA GLU A 217 -42.70 -82.48 12.76
C GLU A 217 -43.53 -81.36 12.12
N TYR A 218 -42.90 -80.22 11.82
CA TYR A 218 -43.55 -79.09 11.16
C TYR A 218 -43.97 -79.44 9.72
N LYS A 219 -43.15 -80.22 8.99
CA LYS A 219 -43.51 -80.74 7.65
C LYS A 219 -44.68 -81.72 7.73
N ALA A 220 -44.70 -82.62 8.71
CA ALA A 220 -45.74 -83.63 8.87
C ALA A 220 -47.13 -83.04 9.18
N VAL A 221 -47.19 -81.87 9.83
CA VAL A 221 -48.44 -81.16 10.14
C VAL A 221 -49.04 -80.44 8.91
N LEU A 222 -48.23 -80.18 7.87
CA LEU A 222 -48.70 -79.61 6.61
C LEU A 222 -49.35 -80.72 5.77
N LYS A 223 -50.65 -80.97 5.95
CA LYS A 223 -51.43 -81.82 5.02
C LYS A 223 -51.34 -81.21 3.61
N LYS A 224 -50.50 -81.78 2.76
CA LYS A 224 -50.46 -81.49 1.31
C LYS A 224 -51.12 -82.63 0.57
N GLU A 225 -52.26 -82.35 -0.05
CA GLU A 225 -52.95 -83.25 -0.96
C GLU A 225 -52.27 -83.18 -2.34
N ARG A 226 -51.43 -84.16 -2.68
CA ARG A 226 -51.22 -84.66 -4.06
C ARG A 226 -50.33 -85.91 -4.06
N PRO A 227 -50.60 -86.94 -4.90
CA PRO A 227 -49.86 -88.20 -4.90
C PRO A 227 -48.52 -88.12 -5.67
N ASN A 228 -47.53 -88.89 -5.22
CA ASN A 228 -46.10 -88.74 -5.49
C ASN A 228 -45.60 -89.45 -6.78
N HIS A 229 -46.40 -89.57 -7.83
CA HIS A 229 -46.10 -90.48 -8.96
C HIS A 229 -45.99 -89.82 -10.33
N ASP A 230 -45.89 -88.49 -10.42
CA ASP A 230 -45.89 -87.83 -11.73
C ASP A 230 -44.99 -86.59 -11.77
N LEU A 231 -43.66 -86.78 -11.83
CA LEU A 231 -42.69 -85.68 -11.91
C LEU A 231 -41.41 -86.07 -12.68
N ASP A 232 -41.43 -85.89 -14.01
CA ASP A 232 -40.25 -85.90 -14.90
C ASP A 232 -39.21 -84.80 -14.56
N PRO A 233 -37.91 -84.99 -14.87
CA PRO A 233 -36.88 -83.98 -14.66
C PRO A 233 -36.80 -82.99 -15.83
N VAL A 234 -37.08 -81.70 -15.57
CA VAL A 234 -36.85 -80.63 -16.55
C VAL A 234 -35.43 -80.07 -16.39
N SER A 235 -34.68 -80.15 -17.48
CA SER A 235 -33.43 -79.43 -17.73
C SER A 235 -33.70 -77.95 -17.98
N ARG A 236 -32.82 -77.07 -17.46
CA ARG A 236 -32.55 -75.77 -18.09
C ARG A 236 -31.08 -75.39 -17.98
N SER A 237 -30.41 -75.53 -19.11
CA SER A 237 -29.25 -74.77 -19.52
C SER A 237 -29.65 -73.31 -19.77
N ALA A 238 -28.83 -72.38 -19.31
CA ALA A 238 -28.72 -71.05 -19.90
C ALA A 238 -27.28 -70.56 -19.73
N ALA A 239 -26.55 -70.56 -20.84
CA ALA A 239 -25.26 -69.93 -20.96
C ALA A 239 -25.40 -68.40 -20.82
N ILE A 240 -24.55 -67.78 -20.01
CA ILE A 240 -24.32 -66.34 -20.09
C ILE A 240 -23.06 -66.10 -20.90
N ILE A 241 -23.28 -65.43 -22.01
CA ILE A 241 -22.35 -65.07 -23.08
C ILE A 241 -21.23 -64.18 -22.53
N SER A 242 -19.97 -64.62 -22.66
CA SER A 242 -18.81 -63.73 -22.65
C SER A 242 -18.58 -63.19 -24.07
N ARG A 243 -18.96 -61.94 -24.33
CA ARG A 243 -18.44 -61.11 -25.43
C ARG A 243 -17.79 -59.90 -24.75
N HIS A 244 -16.59 -59.42 -25.10
CA HIS A 244 -15.94 -59.44 -26.40
C HIS A 244 -14.41 -59.38 -26.24
N ASN A 245 -13.73 -60.06 -27.17
CA ASN A 245 -12.48 -59.68 -27.83
C ASN A 245 -11.85 -58.37 -27.34
N SER A 246 -10.67 -58.50 -26.76
CA SER A 246 -9.65 -57.47 -26.75
C SER A 246 -9.31 -57.07 -28.19
N ILE A 247 -9.95 -56.02 -28.69
CA ILE A 247 -9.36 -55.19 -29.72
C ILE A 247 -8.28 -54.39 -29.00
N ALA A 248 -7.00 -54.61 -29.37
CA ALA A 248 -5.94 -53.66 -29.09
C ALA A 248 -6.19 -52.39 -29.91
N ALA A 249 -7.19 -51.61 -29.52
CA ALA A 249 -7.27 -50.23 -29.94
C ALA A 249 -6.25 -49.50 -29.08
N TRP A 250 -5.02 -49.40 -29.58
CA TRP A 250 -4.25 -48.19 -29.30
C TRP A 250 -5.16 -47.05 -29.74
N SER A 251 -5.83 -46.40 -28.78
CA SER A 251 -6.48 -45.13 -29.04
C SER A 251 -5.36 -44.19 -29.44
N CYS A 252 -5.14 -44.05 -30.75
CA CYS A 252 -4.45 -42.91 -31.32
C CYS A 252 -5.41 -41.70 -31.27
N GLU A 253 -6.11 -41.50 -30.16
CA GLU A 253 -6.51 -40.16 -29.79
C GLU A 253 -5.22 -39.47 -29.40
N GLN A 254 -4.65 -38.72 -30.33
CA GLN A 254 -3.77 -37.62 -29.99
C GLN A 254 -4.48 -36.83 -28.88
N LEU A 255 -4.07 -37.03 -27.63
CA LEU A 255 -4.66 -36.38 -26.47
C LEU A 255 -4.56 -34.88 -26.73
N ASN A 256 -5.69 -34.31 -27.16
CA ASN A 256 -5.74 -32.97 -27.67
C ASN A 256 -5.21 -32.04 -26.55
N ARG A 257 -4.36 -31.05 -26.88
CA ARG A 257 -3.66 -30.19 -25.90
C ARG A 257 -4.60 -29.61 -24.82
N LYS A 258 -5.89 -29.43 -25.16
CA LYS A 258 -6.99 -29.03 -24.26
C LYS A 258 -7.27 -30.03 -23.11
N TYR A 259 -7.24 -31.35 -23.36
CA TYR A 259 -7.51 -32.37 -22.33
C TYR A 259 -6.42 -32.44 -21.28
N MET A 260 -5.14 -32.34 -21.69
CA MET A 260 -4.02 -32.30 -20.76
C MET A 260 -4.03 -31.05 -19.87
N PHE A 261 -4.32 -29.87 -20.45
CA PHE A 261 -4.41 -28.62 -19.67
C PHE A 261 -5.51 -28.68 -18.60
N ARG A 262 -6.70 -29.18 -18.95
CA ARG A 262 -7.81 -29.35 -18.00
C ARG A 262 -7.44 -30.29 -16.86
N ASN A 263 -6.70 -31.36 -17.15
CA ASN A 263 -6.24 -32.30 -16.14
C ASN A 263 -5.20 -31.65 -15.20
N TYR A 264 -4.21 -30.94 -15.74
CA TYR A 264 -3.22 -30.21 -14.93
C TYR A 264 -3.88 -29.18 -14.01
N LEU A 265 -4.87 -28.43 -14.51
CA LEU A 265 -5.63 -27.47 -13.70
C LEU A 265 -6.42 -28.16 -12.57
N LYS A 266 -7.09 -29.27 -12.89
CA LYS A 266 -7.84 -30.08 -11.91
C LYS A 266 -6.93 -30.65 -10.83
N ILE A 267 -5.75 -31.12 -11.20
CA ILE A 267 -4.74 -31.64 -10.27
C ILE A 267 -4.20 -30.51 -9.37
N ALA A 268 -3.84 -29.36 -9.96
CA ALA A 268 -3.38 -28.20 -9.21
C ALA A 268 -4.39 -27.73 -8.16
N TRP A 269 -5.67 -27.62 -8.55
CA TRP A 269 -6.76 -27.24 -7.64
C TRP A 269 -6.95 -28.22 -6.48
N ARG A 270 -6.96 -29.54 -6.76
CA ARG A 270 -7.06 -30.58 -5.72
C ARG A 270 -5.87 -30.54 -4.77
N ASN A 271 -4.66 -30.37 -5.30
CA ASN A 271 -3.44 -30.31 -4.51
C ASN A 271 -3.43 -29.11 -3.55
N MET A 272 -3.89 -27.96 -4.04
CA MET A 272 -4.03 -26.73 -3.25
C MET A 272 -4.99 -26.92 -2.08
N LEU A 273 -6.15 -27.55 -2.31
CA LEU A 273 -7.16 -27.83 -1.28
C LEU A 273 -6.74 -28.92 -0.29
N TYR A 274 -5.92 -29.88 -0.72
CA TYR A 274 -5.34 -30.89 0.18
C TYR A 274 -4.34 -30.24 1.14
N ASN A 275 -3.58 -29.25 0.65
CA ASN A 275 -2.47 -28.61 1.36
C ASN A 275 -2.80 -27.21 1.91
N LYS A 276 -3.95 -27.05 2.56
CA LYS A 276 -4.55 -25.75 2.93
C LYS A 276 -3.61 -24.74 3.60
N GLY A 277 -2.89 -25.13 4.65
CA GLY A 277 -2.02 -24.19 5.39
C GLY A 277 -0.85 -23.66 4.55
N TYR A 278 -0.30 -24.51 3.69
CA TYR A 278 0.78 -24.13 2.78
C TYR A 278 0.27 -23.22 1.65
N SER A 279 -0.84 -23.61 1.03
CA SER A 279 -1.49 -22.80 -0.01
C SER A 279 -1.88 -21.42 0.54
N ALA A 280 -2.40 -21.36 1.77
CA ALA A 280 -2.75 -20.10 2.43
C ALA A 280 -1.54 -19.19 2.66
N LEU A 281 -0.41 -19.73 3.16
CA LEU A 281 0.82 -18.95 3.37
C LEU A 281 1.36 -18.37 2.06
N ASN A 282 1.40 -19.19 0.99
CA ASN A 282 1.85 -18.76 -0.32
C ASN A 282 0.91 -17.73 -0.96
N ILE A 283 -0.40 -17.95 -0.87
CA ILE A 283 -1.41 -17.03 -1.39
C ILE A 283 -1.34 -15.70 -0.65
N ALA A 284 -1.27 -15.71 0.69
CA ALA A 284 -1.19 -14.48 1.48
C ALA A 284 0.11 -13.70 1.21
N GLY A 285 1.26 -14.39 1.15
CA GLY A 285 2.55 -13.76 0.87
C GLY A 285 2.61 -13.12 -0.51
N LEU A 286 2.18 -13.87 -1.55
CA LEU A 286 2.10 -13.33 -2.92
C LEU A 286 1.05 -12.22 -3.04
N ALA A 287 -0.15 -12.39 -2.46
CA ALA A 287 -1.19 -11.38 -2.52
C ALA A 287 -0.74 -10.05 -1.90
N THR A 288 -0.05 -10.11 -0.75
CA THR A 288 0.50 -8.92 -0.09
C THR A 288 1.59 -8.26 -0.94
N GLY A 289 2.57 -9.03 -1.44
CA GLY A 289 3.64 -8.48 -2.29
C GLY A 289 3.13 -7.91 -3.61
N MET A 290 2.17 -8.57 -4.25
CA MET A 290 1.50 -8.09 -5.46
C MET A 290 0.68 -6.83 -5.17
N ALA A 291 -0.06 -6.76 -4.06
CA ALA A 291 -0.81 -5.57 -3.69
C ALA A 291 0.09 -4.34 -3.52
N VAL A 292 1.23 -4.50 -2.85
CA VAL A 292 2.22 -3.41 -2.67
C VAL A 292 2.79 -2.97 -4.03
N ALA A 293 3.23 -3.91 -4.85
CA ALA A 293 3.78 -3.60 -6.17
C ALA A 293 2.73 -2.92 -7.08
N LEU A 294 1.47 -3.34 -7.00
CA LEU A 294 0.37 -2.73 -7.74
C LEU A 294 0.06 -1.30 -7.25
N LEU A 295 -0.01 -1.06 -5.94
CA LEU A 295 -0.22 0.29 -5.40
C LEU A 295 0.88 1.25 -5.84
N ILE A 296 2.15 0.84 -5.70
CA ILE A 296 3.29 1.64 -6.15
C ILE A 296 3.23 1.84 -7.66
N GLY A 297 2.94 0.78 -8.44
CA GLY A 297 2.82 0.88 -9.89
C GLY A 297 1.75 1.88 -10.32
N LEU A 298 0.56 1.83 -9.71
CA LEU A 298 -0.52 2.78 -9.96
C LEU A 298 -0.10 4.21 -9.61
N TRP A 299 0.54 4.40 -8.47
CA TRP A 299 1.05 5.71 -8.06
C TRP A 299 2.11 6.24 -9.03
N VAL A 300 3.11 5.42 -9.40
CA VAL A 300 4.16 5.76 -10.37
C VAL A 300 3.54 6.15 -11.71
N THR A 301 2.55 5.38 -12.20
CA THR A 301 1.84 5.73 -13.44
C THR A 301 1.12 7.06 -13.32
N GLY A 302 0.55 7.36 -12.15
CA GLY A 302 -0.02 8.67 -11.84
C GLY A 302 1.02 9.80 -11.91
N GLN A 303 2.20 9.62 -11.31
CA GLN A 303 3.28 10.61 -11.34
C GLN A 303 3.81 10.87 -12.76
N TYR A 304 3.95 9.83 -13.57
CA TYR A 304 4.33 10.00 -14.99
C TYR A 304 3.19 10.51 -15.88
N SER A 305 1.95 10.57 -15.39
CA SER A 305 0.81 11.05 -16.17
C SER A 305 0.60 12.57 -16.11
N TYR A 306 1.41 13.28 -15.29
CA TYR A 306 1.27 14.72 -15.12
C TYR A 306 1.38 15.48 -16.45
N ASP A 307 0.46 16.43 -16.66
CA ASP A 307 0.36 17.32 -17.82
C ASP A 307 0.11 16.65 -19.19
N ARG A 308 0.09 15.31 -19.25
CA ARG A 308 -0.11 14.54 -20.50
C ARG A 308 -1.54 14.52 -21.01
N PHE A 309 -2.49 15.10 -20.26
CA PHE A 309 -3.87 15.28 -20.72
C PHE A 309 -3.98 16.42 -21.75
N LEU A 310 -2.98 17.30 -21.83
CA LEU A 310 -2.95 18.42 -22.76
C LEU A 310 -2.61 17.94 -24.18
N PRO A 311 -3.34 18.42 -25.21
CA PRO A 311 -2.96 18.19 -26.60
C PRO A 311 -1.55 18.69 -26.88
N ASP A 312 -0.81 17.99 -27.75
CA ASP A 312 0.54 18.38 -28.18
C ASP A 312 1.56 18.65 -27.05
N TYR A 313 1.36 18.10 -25.85
CA TYR A 313 2.21 18.34 -24.67
C TYR A 313 3.73 18.19 -24.90
N LYS A 314 4.15 17.46 -25.94
CA LYS A 314 5.57 17.29 -26.34
C LYS A 314 6.18 18.54 -26.99
N GLN A 315 5.35 19.45 -27.49
CA GLN A 315 5.71 20.69 -28.15
C GLN A 315 5.53 21.91 -27.23
N LEU A 316 5.12 21.69 -25.97
CA LEU A 316 4.88 22.75 -24.99
C LEU A 316 6.08 22.88 -24.06
N TYR A 317 6.50 24.13 -23.83
CA TYR A 317 7.68 24.45 -23.04
C TYR A 317 7.45 25.67 -22.16
N GLN A 318 8.17 25.73 -21.04
CA GLN A 318 8.37 26.94 -20.26
C GLN A 318 9.71 27.56 -20.65
N VAL A 319 9.75 28.88 -20.75
CA VAL A 319 11.00 29.61 -20.94
C VAL A 319 11.68 29.73 -19.58
N GLU A 320 12.94 29.29 -19.52
CA GLU A 320 13.77 29.37 -18.34
C GLU A 320 15.08 30.10 -18.65
N MET A 321 15.70 30.65 -17.62
CA MET A 321 16.97 31.38 -17.75
C MET A 321 17.98 30.91 -16.72
N ASN A 322 19.16 30.58 -17.21
CA ASN A 322 20.34 30.33 -16.40
C ASN A 322 21.09 31.63 -16.17
N LEU A 323 21.43 31.91 -14.92
CA LEU A 323 22.28 33.02 -14.52
C LEU A 323 23.53 32.44 -13.85
N THR A 324 24.70 32.82 -14.33
CA THR A 324 25.98 32.33 -13.81
C THR A 324 26.65 33.39 -12.95
N SER A 325 26.99 33.01 -11.72
CA SER A 325 27.82 33.78 -10.80
C SER A 325 29.07 32.99 -10.42
N GLN A 326 30.22 33.66 -10.35
CA GLN A 326 31.49 33.17 -9.80
C GLN A 326 31.35 32.58 -8.40
N HIS A 327 30.39 33.05 -7.60
CA HIS A 327 30.26 32.61 -6.23
C HIS A 327 29.15 31.57 -6.00
N ASN A 328 28.05 31.64 -6.76
CA ASN A 328 26.89 30.77 -6.56
C ASN A 328 26.77 29.68 -7.65
N GLY A 329 27.69 29.65 -8.62
CA GLY A 329 27.57 28.79 -9.79
C GLY A 329 26.45 29.27 -10.73
N THR A 330 25.93 28.36 -11.55
CA THR A 330 24.81 28.68 -12.45
C THR A 330 23.48 28.30 -11.79
N THR A 331 22.66 29.31 -11.53
CA THR A 331 21.29 29.17 -11.01
C THR A 331 20.28 29.27 -12.13
N THR A 332 19.25 28.44 -12.08
CA THR A 332 18.15 28.44 -13.05
C THR A 332 16.92 29.11 -12.43
N GLN A 333 16.28 30.00 -13.18
CA GLN A 333 15.02 30.63 -12.78
C GLN A 333 13.97 30.53 -13.87
N THR A 334 12.71 30.43 -13.43
CA THR A 334 11.53 30.43 -14.31
C THR A 334 11.02 31.84 -14.61
N SER A 335 11.50 32.84 -13.85
CA SER A 335 11.13 34.23 -14.02
C SER A 335 11.96 34.88 -15.13
N ILE A 336 11.27 35.52 -16.06
CA ILE A 336 11.83 36.16 -17.25
C ILE A 336 11.31 37.59 -17.39
N ALA A 337 11.96 38.37 -18.24
CA ALA A 337 11.57 39.74 -18.57
C ALA A 337 10.61 39.79 -19.78
N LEU A 338 9.61 40.68 -19.75
CA LEU A 338 8.63 40.81 -20.84
C LEU A 338 9.20 41.11 -22.24
N PRO A 339 10.30 41.86 -22.42
CA PRO A 339 10.92 42.04 -23.73
C PRO A 339 11.28 40.70 -24.41
N LEU A 340 11.69 39.70 -23.64
CA LEU A 340 12.03 38.37 -24.16
C LEU A 340 10.83 37.71 -24.84
N VAL A 341 9.63 37.85 -24.27
CA VAL A 341 8.38 37.29 -24.84
C VAL A 341 8.13 37.83 -26.24
N LYS A 342 8.33 39.14 -26.45
CA LYS A 342 8.18 39.78 -27.75
C LYS A 342 9.19 39.24 -28.77
N VAL A 343 10.46 39.13 -28.38
CA VAL A 343 11.52 38.60 -29.26
C VAL A 343 11.25 37.14 -29.65
N LEU A 344 10.87 36.31 -28.69
CA LEU A 344 10.52 34.91 -28.96
C LEU A 344 9.33 34.78 -29.92
N ARG A 345 8.35 35.69 -29.83
CA ARG A 345 7.16 35.71 -30.68
C ARG A 345 7.45 36.20 -32.10
N GLU A 346 8.27 37.23 -32.26
CA GLU A 346 8.46 37.94 -33.53
C GLU A 346 9.69 37.46 -34.32
N GLU A 347 10.77 37.04 -33.65
CA GLU A 347 12.08 36.88 -34.29
C GLU A 347 12.58 35.44 -34.38
N ILE A 348 11.95 34.49 -33.66
CA ILE A 348 12.45 33.11 -33.56
C ILE A 348 11.58 32.16 -34.39
N PRO A 349 12.05 31.72 -35.57
CA PRO A 349 11.29 30.81 -36.43
C PRO A 349 11.17 29.42 -35.78
N GLY A 350 10.00 28.80 -35.92
CA GLY A 350 9.66 27.49 -35.33
C GLY A 350 8.94 27.57 -33.98
N ILE A 351 8.78 28.79 -33.42
CA ILE A 351 7.88 29.07 -32.32
C ILE A 351 6.51 29.48 -32.88
N LYS A 352 5.47 28.71 -32.57
CA LYS A 352 4.12 28.90 -33.08
C LYS A 352 3.32 29.90 -32.26
N TYR A 353 3.38 29.77 -30.93
CA TYR A 353 2.67 30.64 -29.98
C TYR A 353 3.55 30.93 -28.76
N VAL A 354 3.43 32.14 -28.21
CA VAL A 354 4.09 32.56 -26.97
C VAL A 354 3.10 33.30 -26.10
N ALA A 355 2.98 32.92 -24.82
CA ALA A 355 2.16 33.62 -23.85
C ALA A 355 2.97 33.99 -22.61
N GLU A 356 3.00 35.28 -22.28
CA GLU A 356 3.36 35.76 -20.96
C GLU A 356 2.31 35.34 -19.92
N ALA A 357 2.73 35.16 -18.68
CA ALA A 357 1.84 34.87 -17.57
C ALA A 357 2.40 35.41 -16.25
N ASP A 358 1.48 35.71 -15.33
CA ASP A 358 1.80 36.14 -13.97
C ASP A 358 1.08 35.22 -12.97
N ASN A 359 1.88 34.57 -12.13
CA ASN A 359 1.45 33.81 -10.95
C ASN A 359 0.25 32.86 -11.14
N ILE A 360 0.18 32.13 -12.25
CA ILE A 360 -0.89 31.15 -12.52
C ILE A 360 -1.05 30.17 -11.34
N GLY A 361 -2.24 30.19 -10.72
CA GLY A 361 -2.59 29.34 -9.59
C GLY A 361 -2.06 29.79 -8.24
N LYS A 362 -1.26 30.85 -8.20
CA LYS A 362 -0.56 31.34 -7.01
C LYS A 362 -1.12 32.66 -6.50
N MET A 363 -1.86 33.40 -7.32
CA MET A 363 -2.46 34.68 -6.95
C MET A 363 -3.91 34.45 -6.51
N ASN A 364 -4.18 34.64 -5.22
CA ASN A 364 -5.55 34.55 -4.73
C ASN A 364 -6.23 35.91 -4.83
N HIS A 365 -7.41 35.91 -5.44
CA HIS A 365 -8.25 37.10 -5.59
C HIS A 365 -9.70 36.77 -5.29
N ASP A 366 -10.44 37.81 -4.98
CA ASP A 366 -11.84 37.71 -4.62
C ASP A 366 -12.74 37.94 -5.82
N LEU A 367 -13.70 37.03 -5.93
CA LEU A 367 -14.71 36.96 -6.98
C LEU A 367 -16.06 37.07 -6.28
N LEU A 368 -16.77 38.18 -6.52
CA LEU A 368 -18.07 38.45 -5.93
C LEU A 368 -19.17 38.49 -6.98
N VAL A 369 -20.29 37.81 -6.67
CA VAL A 369 -21.54 37.87 -7.44
C VAL A 369 -22.69 37.89 -6.44
N GLY A 370 -23.35 39.05 -6.28
CA GLY A 370 -24.35 39.25 -5.24
C GLY A 370 -23.76 39.08 -3.84
N GLU A 371 -24.35 38.22 -3.02
CA GLU A 371 -23.85 37.91 -1.67
C GLU A 371 -22.74 36.83 -1.65
N LYS A 372 -22.52 36.14 -2.77
CA LYS A 372 -21.50 35.08 -2.83
C LYS A 372 -20.12 35.69 -3.03
N LYS A 373 -19.19 35.33 -2.14
CA LYS A 373 -17.81 35.81 -2.13
C LYS A 373 -16.87 34.62 -2.05
N PHE A 374 -15.95 34.52 -2.99
CA PHE A 374 -14.94 33.46 -2.97
C PHE A 374 -13.56 34.07 -3.13
N TYR A 375 -12.60 33.63 -2.32
CA TYR A 375 -11.19 33.96 -2.45
C TYR A 375 -10.47 32.75 -3.03
N LEU A 376 -10.16 32.80 -4.32
CA LEU A 376 -9.71 31.64 -5.10
C LEU A 376 -8.38 31.94 -5.80
N GLY A 377 -7.60 30.91 -6.06
CA GLY A 377 -6.33 31.02 -6.78
C GLY A 377 -6.53 31.10 -8.29
N GLY A 378 -5.88 32.06 -8.93
CA GLY A 378 -5.86 32.22 -10.38
C GLY A 378 -4.56 32.87 -10.82
N GLY A 379 -4.62 33.65 -11.89
CA GLY A 379 -3.48 34.41 -12.38
C GLY A 379 -3.82 35.18 -13.65
N ALA A 380 -2.81 35.85 -14.20
CA ALA A 380 -2.96 36.60 -15.44
C ALA A 380 -2.22 35.91 -16.58
N ALA A 381 -2.85 35.82 -17.75
CA ALA A 381 -2.29 35.13 -18.91
C ALA A 381 -2.46 35.92 -20.20
N GLY A 382 -1.47 35.83 -21.08
CA GLY A 382 -1.51 36.41 -22.42
C GLY A 382 -2.57 35.75 -23.31
N PRO A 383 -2.97 36.40 -24.41
CA PRO A 383 -4.07 35.96 -25.27
C PRO A 383 -3.83 34.59 -25.94
N ASP A 384 -2.57 34.20 -26.14
CA ASP A 384 -2.21 32.92 -26.76
C ASP A 384 -2.21 31.73 -25.77
N PHE A 385 -2.47 31.96 -24.48
CA PHE A 385 -2.39 30.90 -23.46
C PHE A 385 -3.29 29.70 -23.77
N PHE A 386 -4.54 29.93 -24.18
CA PHE A 386 -5.45 28.84 -24.56
C PHE A 386 -5.13 28.21 -25.91
N LYS A 387 -4.34 28.87 -26.77
CA LYS A 387 -3.81 28.27 -28.00
C LYS A 387 -2.64 27.32 -27.72
N ILE A 388 -1.85 27.62 -26.67
CA ILE A 388 -0.73 26.79 -26.21
C ILE A 388 -1.26 25.55 -25.48
N PHE A 389 -2.01 25.74 -24.38
CA PHE A 389 -2.41 24.63 -23.52
C PHE A 389 -3.66 23.92 -24.00
N GLN A 390 -4.51 24.56 -24.81
CA GLN A 390 -5.69 23.94 -25.41
C GLN A 390 -6.62 23.25 -24.37
N TYR A 391 -6.79 23.88 -23.20
CA TYR A 391 -7.77 23.44 -22.20
C TYR A 391 -9.17 23.35 -22.83
N ALA A 392 -9.97 22.36 -22.42
CA ALA A 392 -11.31 22.17 -22.97
C ALA A 392 -12.26 23.29 -22.51
N LEU A 393 -12.58 24.23 -23.40
CA LEU A 393 -13.62 25.24 -23.17
C LEU A 393 -15.01 24.57 -23.29
N ILE A 394 -15.81 24.69 -22.23
CA ILE A 394 -17.24 24.32 -22.23
C ILE A 394 -18.05 25.43 -22.91
N LYS A 395 -17.69 26.69 -22.64
CA LYS A 395 -18.29 27.89 -23.26
C LYS A 395 -17.21 28.93 -23.58
N GLY A 396 -17.43 29.73 -24.63
CA GLY A 396 -16.49 30.75 -25.10
C GLY A 396 -15.59 30.26 -26.23
N ASN A 397 -14.63 31.09 -26.65
CA ASN A 397 -13.70 30.80 -27.75
C ASN A 397 -12.26 31.08 -27.31
N ALA A 398 -11.36 30.11 -27.51
CA ALA A 398 -9.96 30.19 -27.09
C ALA A 398 -9.21 31.41 -27.66
N ASN A 399 -9.61 31.91 -28.84
CA ASN A 399 -8.97 33.06 -29.49
C ASN A 399 -9.40 34.41 -28.92
N THR A 400 -10.58 34.50 -28.29
CA THR A 400 -11.15 35.75 -27.81
C THR A 400 -11.39 35.77 -26.30
N ALA A 401 -11.20 34.64 -25.62
CA ALA A 401 -11.48 34.50 -24.18
C ALA A 401 -10.65 35.45 -23.30
N LEU A 402 -9.43 35.80 -23.71
CA LEU A 402 -8.51 36.68 -22.95
C LEU A 402 -8.15 37.97 -23.70
N THR A 403 -8.94 38.40 -24.70
CA THR A 403 -8.62 39.60 -25.50
C THR A 403 -9.23 40.88 -24.95
N ASP A 404 -10.38 40.80 -24.28
CA ASP A 404 -11.02 41.95 -23.63
C ASP A 404 -10.36 42.21 -22.29
N ILE A 405 -9.82 43.42 -22.04
CA ILE A 405 -9.04 43.76 -20.84
C ILE A 405 -9.83 43.47 -19.57
N TYR A 406 -11.13 43.78 -19.55
CA TYR A 406 -11.98 43.57 -18.36
C TYR A 406 -12.80 42.30 -18.50
N SER A 407 -12.09 41.18 -18.68
CA SER A 407 -12.70 39.86 -18.79
C SER A 407 -12.11 38.83 -17.82
N VAL A 408 -12.87 37.77 -17.59
CA VAL A 408 -12.45 36.64 -16.75
C VAL A 408 -12.89 35.33 -17.37
N VAL A 409 -11.99 34.35 -17.34
CA VAL A 409 -12.27 32.95 -17.68
C VAL A 409 -12.33 32.16 -16.39
N LEU A 410 -13.39 31.35 -16.22
CA LEU A 410 -13.63 30.58 -14.99
C LEU A 410 -13.56 29.08 -15.27
N THR A 411 -13.16 28.31 -14.25
CA THR A 411 -13.39 26.85 -14.23
C THR A 411 -14.87 26.53 -14.02
N GLU A 412 -15.29 25.35 -14.48
CA GLU A 412 -16.68 24.87 -14.39
C GLU A 412 -17.22 24.92 -12.96
N SER A 413 -16.45 24.39 -12.00
CA SER A 413 -16.79 24.42 -10.57
C SER A 413 -16.92 25.83 -10.02
N THR A 414 -16.03 26.75 -10.42
CA THR A 414 -16.05 28.14 -9.97
C THR A 414 -17.24 28.90 -10.55
N ALA A 415 -17.50 28.73 -11.85
CA ALA A 415 -18.65 29.32 -12.52
C ALA A 415 -19.97 28.83 -11.89
N LYS A 416 -20.08 27.53 -11.61
CA LYS A 416 -21.26 26.96 -10.93
C LYS A 416 -21.41 27.47 -9.50
N SER A 417 -20.31 27.63 -8.76
CA SER A 417 -20.35 28.15 -7.39
C SER A 417 -20.86 29.60 -7.35
N LEU A 418 -20.38 30.44 -8.29
CA LEU A 418 -20.81 31.83 -8.43
C LEU A 418 -22.25 31.95 -8.96
N PHE A 419 -22.56 31.34 -10.10
CA PHE A 419 -23.80 31.59 -10.84
C PHE A 419 -24.91 30.52 -10.66
N GLY A 420 -24.64 29.44 -9.92
CA GLY A 420 -25.56 28.31 -9.79
C GLY A 420 -25.71 27.57 -11.12
N ASP A 421 -26.94 27.22 -11.49
CA ASP A 421 -27.25 26.61 -12.78
C ASP A 421 -27.53 27.64 -13.90
N THR A 422 -27.38 28.94 -13.61
CA THR A 422 -27.61 30.01 -14.59
C THR A 422 -26.43 30.12 -15.56
N ASP A 423 -26.68 30.48 -16.82
CA ASP A 423 -25.60 30.72 -17.77
C ASP A 423 -24.66 31.85 -17.27
N PRO A 424 -23.36 31.58 -17.06
CA PRO A 424 -22.40 32.59 -16.60
C PRO A 424 -21.92 33.51 -17.74
N MET A 425 -22.07 33.14 -19.01
CA MET A 425 -21.49 33.87 -20.13
C MET A 425 -22.01 35.30 -20.24
N GLY A 426 -21.10 36.26 -20.42
CA GLY A 426 -21.43 37.69 -20.54
C GLY A 426 -21.85 38.37 -19.24
N LYS A 427 -22.00 37.63 -18.13
CA LYS A 427 -22.29 38.21 -16.82
C LYS A 427 -21.05 38.82 -16.19
N VAL A 428 -21.27 39.68 -15.21
CA VAL A 428 -20.22 40.39 -14.49
C VAL A 428 -19.88 39.65 -13.20
N VAL A 429 -18.58 39.56 -12.92
CA VAL A 429 -18.01 39.20 -11.63
C VAL A 429 -17.26 40.41 -11.11
N ARG A 430 -17.52 40.82 -9.87
CA ARG A 430 -16.74 41.86 -9.21
C ARG A 430 -15.42 41.23 -8.74
N PHE A 431 -14.30 41.74 -9.23
CA PHE A 431 -12.94 41.30 -8.95
C PHE A 431 -12.28 42.26 -7.95
N ASP A 432 -11.72 41.73 -6.86
CA ASP A 432 -11.08 42.49 -5.77
C ASP A 432 -11.92 43.64 -5.21
N ASN A 433 -13.24 43.46 -5.18
CA ASN A 433 -14.20 44.51 -4.84
C ASN A 433 -14.00 45.85 -5.60
N SER A 434 -13.26 45.85 -6.71
CA SER A 434 -12.73 47.07 -7.35
C SER A 434 -13.13 47.17 -8.82
N GLN A 435 -13.06 46.06 -9.56
CA GLN A 435 -13.29 46.02 -11.00
C GLN A 435 -14.43 45.06 -11.36
N ASP A 436 -15.26 45.46 -12.33
CA ASP A 436 -16.26 44.58 -12.93
C ASP A 436 -15.67 43.84 -14.13
N MET A 437 -15.63 42.51 -14.06
CA MET A 437 -15.06 41.63 -15.07
C MET A 437 -16.15 40.83 -15.77
N LYS A 438 -16.19 40.87 -17.10
CA LYS A 438 -17.15 40.09 -17.89
C LYS A 438 -16.67 38.66 -18.09
N VAL A 439 -17.53 37.67 -17.85
CA VAL A 439 -17.21 36.26 -18.12
C VAL A 439 -17.20 36.00 -19.62
N THR A 440 -16.02 35.66 -20.17
CA THR A 440 -15.78 35.44 -21.61
C THR A 440 -15.48 33.99 -21.94
N GLY A 441 -15.30 33.13 -20.94
CA GLY A 441 -15.12 31.70 -21.13
C GLY A 441 -15.35 30.89 -19.86
N VAL A 442 -15.77 29.65 -20.05
CA VAL A 442 -15.82 28.64 -19.00
C VAL A 442 -15.06 27.41 -19.48
N ILE A 443 -14.03 27.00 -18.75
CA ILE A 443 -13.26 25.80 -19.03
C ILE A 443 -13.69 24.65 -18.12
N LYS A 444 -13.50 23.43 -18.58
CA LYS A 444 -13.65 22.24 -17.73
C LYS A 444 -12.67 22.29 -16.56
N ASP A 445 -13.08 21.76 -15.42
CA ASP A 445 -12.19 21.65 -14.26
C ASP A 445 -10.89 20.93 -14.61
N ILE A 446 -9.79 21.47 -14.11
CA ILE A 446 -8.44 20.99 -14.41
C ILE A 446 -8.22 19.65 -13.67
N PRO A 447 -7.71 18.61 -14.34
CA PRO A 447 -7.37 17.35 -13.68
C PRO A 447 -6.35 17.56 -12.56
N GLN A 448 -6.43 16.76 -11.49
CA GLN A 448 -5.49 16.87 -10.36
C GLN A 448 -4.03 16.58 -10.74
N ASN A 449 -3.79 15.82 -11.81
CA ASN A 449 -2.48 15.55 -12.38
C ASN A 449 -2.03 16.64 -13.37
N ALA A 450 -2.33 17.90 -13.09
CA ALA A 450 -1.82 19.06 -13.82
C ALA A 450 -0.91 19.88 -12.92
N THR A 451 0.23 20.32 -13.44
CA THR A 451 1.17 21.19 -12.73
C THR A 451 0.58 22.59 -12.54
N LEU A 452 -0.14 23.10 -13.53
CA LEU A 452 -0.86 24.38 -13.44
C LEU A 452 -2.30 24.15 -12.97
N GLN A 453 -2.57 24.46 -11.71
CA GLN A 453 -3.92 24.45 -11.11
C GLN A 453 -4.39 25.89 -10.95
N PHE A 454 -5.59 26.23 -11.41
CA PHE A 454 -6.17 27.56 -11.24
C PHE A 454 -7.71 27.51 -11.31
N ASN A 455 -8.38 28.45 -10.65
CA ASN A 455 -9.83 28.59 -10.62
C ASN A 455 -10.35 29.62 -11.62
N TYR A 456 -9.56 30.66 -11.88
CA TYR A 456 -9.86 31.70 -12.86
C TYR A 456 -8.59 32.17 -13.58
N LEU A 457 -8.76 32.81 -14.73
CA LEU A 457 -7.71 33.57 -15.44
C LEU A 457 -8.25 34.93 -15.88
N VAL A 458 -7.43 35.96 -15.71
CA VAL A 458 -7.65 37.29 -16.28
C VAL A 458 -6.63 37.57 -17.38
N PRO A 459 -6.91 38.47 -18.33
CA PRO A 459 -5.93 38.90 -19.32
C PRO A 459 -4.69 39.52 -18.67
N PHE A 460 -3.49 39.18 -19.15
CA PHE A 460 -2.26 39.87 -18.73
C PHE A 460 -2.34 41.39 -18.96
N ALA A 461 -3.04 41.81 -20.01
CA ALA A 461 -3.30 43.22 -20.30
C ALA A 461 -4.04 43.97 -19.17
N TYR A 462 -4.86 43.28 -18.37
CA TYR A 462 -5.48 43.87 -17.18
C TYR A 462 -4.44 44.21 -16.11
N SER A 463 -3.52 43.29 -15.84
CA SER A 463 -2.43 43.51 -14.87
C SER A 463 -1.52 44.65 -15.33
N GLU A 464 -1.22 44.70 -16.63
CA GLU A 464 -0.45 45.79 -17.24
C GLU A 464 -1.18 47.15 -17.20
N ALA A 465 -2.50 47.17 -17.37
CA ALA A 465 -3.30 48.40 -17.32
C ALA A 465 -3.47 48.96 -15.90
N THR A 466 -3.48 48.09 -14.89
CA THR A 466 -3.73 48.46 -13.49
C THR A 466 -2.46 48.63 -12.66
N GLN A 467 -1.34 48.02 -13.07
CA GLN A 467 -0.08 48.07 -12.32
C GLN A 467 1.04 48.71 -13.15
N GLY A 468 1.39 49.96 -12.81
CA GLY A 468 2.37 50.75 -13.57
C GLY A 468 3.75 50.09 -13.72
N TRP A 469 4.20 49.34 -12.70
CA TRP A 469 5.49 48.64 -12.74
C TRP A 469 5.54 47.50 -13.77
N ILE A 470 4.39 46.85 -14.06
CA ILE A 470 4.29 45.80 -15.10
C ILE A 470 4.43 46.43 -16.48
N LYS A 471 3.79 47.59 -16.69
CA LYS A 471 3.91 48.36 -17.93
C LYS A 471 5.35 48.79 -18.19
N ASP A 472 6.06 49.28 -17.17
CA ASP A 472 7.50 49.59 -17.26
C ASP A 472 8.35 48.34 -17.56
N GLY A 473 7.89 47.16 -17.13
CA GLY A 473 8.54 45.88 -17.39
C GLY A 473 8.65 45.53 -18.88
N ARG A 474 7.83 46.11 -19.77
CA ARG A 474 7.89 45.87 -21.24
C ARG A 474 9.18 46.37 -21.89
N THR A 475 9.93 47.25 -21.24
CA THR A 475 11.19 47.81 -21.78
C THR A 475 12.42 47.40 -20.98
N LYS A 476 12.25 46.91 -19.75
CA LYS A 476 13.34 46.57 -18.83
C LYS A 476 13.72 45.10 -18.90
N TRP A 477 14.93 44.80 -19.41
CA TRP A 477 15.47 43.45 -19.51
C TRP A 477 15.94 42.87 -18.16
N THR A 478 16.13 43.71 -17.15
CA THR A 478 16.55 43.31 -15.80
C THR A 478 15.38 42.92 -14.89
N TYR A 479 14.13 43.15 -15.30
CA TYR A 479 12.94 42.86 -14.51
C TYR A 479 12.42 41.44 -14.77
N ASN A 480 13.02 40.47 -14.07
CA ASN A 480 12.67 39.05 -14.17
C ASN A 480 11.58 38.68 -13.16
N SER A 481 10.32 38.89 -13.53
CA SER A 481 9.17 38.67 -12.63
C SER A 481 8.04 37.83 -13.23
N PHE A 482 8.07 37.55 -14.53
CA PHE A 482 6.96 36.90 -15.23
C PHE A 482 7.35 35.51 -15.73
N SER A 483 6.37 34.67 -16.00
CA SER A 483 6.60 33.40 -16.70
C SER A 483 6.29 33.56 -18.20
N ALA A 484 6.92 32.75 -19.03
CA ALA A 484 6.52 32.61 -20.43
C ALA A 484 6.41 31.15 -20.84
N TYR A 485 5.38 30.88 -21.63
CA TYR A 485 5.09 29.57 -22.18
C TYR A 485 5.15 29.64 -23.71
N VAL A 486 5.67 28.57 -24.31
CA VAL A 486 5.92 28.48 -25.74
C VAL A 486 5.34 27.17 -26.28
N ALA A 487 4.65 27.25 -27.41
CA ALA A 487 4.34 26.09 -28.24
C ALA A 487 5.18 26.13 -29.52
N LEU A 488 5.90 25.03 -29.80
CA LEU A 488 6.67 24.88 -31.04
C LEU A 488 5.80 24.36 -32.18
N ASP A 489 6.21 24.61 -33.42
CA ASP A 489 5.60 23.96 -34.59
C ASP A 489 5.85 22.45 -34.60
N ALA A 490 4.95 21.67 -35.18
CA ALA A 490 5.04 20.21 -35.19
C ALA A 490 6.30 19.64 -35.86
N GLY A 491 6.92 20.40 -36.78
CA GLY A 491 8.18 20.07 -37.43
C GLY A 491 9.43 20.74 -36.83
N ALA A 492 9.27 21.61 -35.83
CA ALA A 492 10.37 22.35 -35.24
C ALA A 492 11.13 21.47 -34.24
N ASN A 493 12.47 21.44 -34.36
CA ASN A 493 13.33 20.74 -33.43
C ASN A 493 13.98 21.71 -32.45
N TYR A 494 13.83 21.46 -31.15
CA TYR A 494 14.47 22.25 -30.10
C TYR A 494 15.99 22.39 -30.31
N THR A 495 16.68 21.37 -30.84
CA THR A 495 18.13 21.45 -31.11
C THR A 495 18.51 22.54 -32.12
N GLN A 496 17.58 22.93 -33.00
CA GLN A 496 17.79 24.01 -33.97
C GLN A 496 17.41 25.39 -33.41
N ILE A 497 16.52 25.44 -32.41
CA ILE A 497 16.05 26.66 -31.76
C ILE A 497 16.97 27.07 -30.60
N ALA A 498 17.45 26.11 -29.82
CA ALA A 498 18.26 26.35 -28.61
C ALA A 498 19.45 27.30 -28.85
N PRO A 499 20.27 27.15 -29.92
CA PRO A 499 21.38 28.08 -30.17
C PRO A 499 20.94 29.50 -30.52
N LYS A 500 19.72 29.67 -31.08
CA LYS A 500 19.19 30.98 -31.47
C LYS A 500 18.67 31.77 -30.27
N ILE A 501 18.16 31.08 -29.26
CA ILE A 501 17.58 31.71 -28.07
C ILE A 501 18.58 31.92 -26.93
N ARG A 502 19.61 31.06 -26.85
CA ARG A 502 20.55 31.00 -25.72
C ARG A 502 21.06 32.37 -25.29
N ASP A 503 21.62 33.12 -26.24
CA ASP A 503 22.36 34.36 -25.92
C ASP A 503 21.51 35.63 -26.16
N ILE A 504 20.18 35.53 -26.28
CA ILE A 504 19.32 36.69 -26.62
C ILE A 504 19.42 37.78 -25.55
N VAL A 505 19.26 37.41 -24.29
CA VAL A 505 19.27 38.37 -23.17
C VAL A 505 20.66 38.98 -23.01
N ASP A 506 21.70 38.16 -23.13
CA ASP A 506 23.11 38.59 -23.03
C ASP A 506 23.44 39.66 -24.07
N LYS A 507 23.02 39.46 -25.33
CA LYS A 507 23.27 40.40 -26.43
C LYS A 507 22.48 41.70 -26.34
N ARG A 508 21.31 41.69 -25.70
CA ARG A 508 20.37 42.83 -25.69
C ARG A 508 20.37 43.62 -24.38
N SER A 509 20.98 43.09 -23.33
CA SER A 509 21.02 43.71 -22.01
C SER A 509 22.45 43.78 -21.49
N PRO A 510 23.19 44.87 -21.79
CA PRO A 510 24.54 45.08 -21.27
C PRO A 510 24.63 44.94 -19.74
N GLU A 511 23.59 45.37 -19.03
CA GLU A 511 23.48 45.26 -17.56
C GLU A 511 23.46 43.80 -17.06
N MET A 512 22.97 42.86 -17.88
CA MET A 512 22.88 41.45 -17.50
C MET A 512 24.12 40.65 -17.93
N HIS A 513 25.02 41.20 -18.75
CA HIS A 513 26.17 40.48 -19.31
C HIS A 513 27.07 39.85 -18.22
N VAL A 514 27.19 40.54 -17.08
CA VAL A 514 27.94 40.05 -15.91
C VAL A 514 27.41 38.70 -15.40
N ALA A 515 26.09 38.51 -15.45
CA ALA A 515 25.42 37.28 -15.01
C ALA A 515 25.34 36.20 -16.11
N LYS A 516 25.90 36.45 -17.31
CA LYS A 516 25.92 35.52 -18.46
C LYS A 516 24.59 34.79 -18.67
N PRO A 517 23.50 35.52 -18.94
CA PRO A 517 22.16 34.95 -19.01
C PRO A 517 22.03 34.02 -20.22
N GLU A 518 21.70 32.76 -19.98
CA GLU A 518 21.42 31.77 -21.02
C GLU A 518 19.95 31.35 -20.99
N VAL A 519 19.20 31.65 -22.05
CA VAL A 519 17.78 31.27 -22.18
C VAL A 519 17.64 29.88 -22.77
N PHE A 520 16.76 29.06 -22.21
CA PHE A 520 16.45 27.74 -22.74
C PHE A 520 14.97 27.39 -22.54
N LEU A 521 14.52 26.29 -23.17
CA LEU A 521 13.14 25.83 -23.07
C LEU A 521 13.07 24.53 -22.27
N HIS A 522 12.31 24.53 -21.18
CA HIS A 522 12.05 23.36 -20.35
C HIS A 522 10.72 22.69 -20.73
N PRO A 523 10.72 21.44 -21.23
CA PRO A 523 9.52 20.79 -21.76
C PRO A 523 8.50 20.45 -20.67
N LEU A 524 7.22 20.65 -21.00
CA LEU A 524 6.07 20.44 -20.09
C LEU A 524 6.05 19.05 -19.43
N LYS A 525 6.38 18.00 -20.19
CA LYS A 525 6.42 16.61 -19.69
C LYS A 525 7.36 16.40 -18.49
N ASP A 526 8.31 17.32 -18.29
CA ASP A 526 9.39 17.23 -17.31
C ASP A 526 9.18 18.20 -16.12
N TRP A 527 8.19 19.12 -16.17
CA TRP A 527 7.95 20.11 -15.10
C TRP A 527 7.71 19.50 -13.73
N HIS A 528 6.91 18.43 -13.66
CA HIS A 528 6.59 17.76 -12.39
C HIS A 528 7.74 16.90 -11.84
N LEU A 529 8.44 16.17 -12.72
CA LEU A 529 9.40 15.15 -12.32
C LEU A 529 10.85 15.66 -12.24
N TYR A 530 11.20 16.60 -13.10
CA TYR A 530 12.55 17.12 -13.29
C TYR A 530 12.58 18.63 -13.04
N ASN A 531 12.44 18.99 -11.76
CA ASN A 531 12.34 20.36 -11.29
C ASN A 531 13.56 20.82 -10.47
N ASP A 532 14.57 19.95 -10.28
CA ASP A 532 15.83 20.33 -9.64
C ASP A 532 16.90 20.62 -10.69
N PHE A 533 17.53 21.79 -10.58
CA PHE A 533 18.59 22.25 -11.46
C PHE A 533 19.87 22.46 -10.67
N LYS A 534 20.98 21.87 -11.15
CA LYS A 534 22.33 22.09 -10.59
C LYS A 534 23.24 22.60 -11.69
N ASN A 535 23.84 23.77 -11.48
CA ASN A 535 24.73 24.42 -12.43
C ASN A 535 24.10 24.55 -13.84
N GLY A 536 22.85 25.04 -13.89
CA GLY A 536 22.14 25.29 -15.14
C GLY A 536 21.70 24.06 -15.92
N LYS A 537 21.80 22.86 -15.32
CA LYS A 537 21.39 21.59 -15.93
C LYS A 537 20.38 20.89 -15.04
N VAL A 538 19.42 20.23 -15.69
CA VAL A 538 18.46 19.34 -15.02
C VAL A 538 19.23 18.24 -14.28
N ALA A 539 19.11 18.23 -12.96
CA ALA A 539 19.88 17.35 -12.07
C ALA A 539 19.04 16.24 -11.44
N GLY A 540 17.71 16.27 -11.63
CA GLY A 540 16.76 15.31 -11.05
C GLY A 540 15.57 16.04 -10.45
N GLY A 541 15.17 15.62 -9.25
CA GLY A 541 14.06 16.22 -8.52
C GLY A 541 13.10 15.15 -8.03
N PHE A 542 11.80 15.35 -8.25
CA PHE A 542 10.80 14.39 -7.81
C PHE A 542 10.97 12.99 -8.41
N VAL A 543 11.57 12.90 -9.61
CA VAL A 543 11.85 11.63 -10.29
C VAL A 543 12.69 10.65 -9.46
N ASP A 544 13.60 11.14 -8.62
CA ASP A 544 14.48 10.28 -7.84
C ASP A 544 13.69 9.51 -6.77
N TYR A 545 12.67 10.15 -6.20
CA TYR A 545 11.71 9.51 -5.29
C TYR A 545 10.82 8.50 -6.02
N VAL A 546 10.34 8.84 -7.23
CA VAL A 546 9.55 7.92 -8.05
C VAL A 546 10.35 6.66 -8.41
N ARG A 547 11.63 6.82 -8.77
CA ARG A 547 12.56 5.71 -9.04
C ARG A 547 12.82 4.89 -7.78
N LEU A 548 13.07 5.55 -6.65
CA LEU A 548 13.29 4.88 -5.36
C LEU A 548 12.11 4.00 -4.96
N PHE A 549 10.87 4.52 -5.02
CA PHE A 549 9.68 3.71 -4.71
C PHE A 549 9.45 2.59 -5.73
N SER A 550 9.73 2.83 -7.01
CA SER A 550 9.65 1.79 -8.04
C SER A 550 10.57 0.61 -7.70
N ILE A 551 11.82 0.90 -7.30
CA ILE A 551 12.79 -0.12 -6.86
C ILE A 551 12.27 -0.86 -5.62
N ILE A 552 11.74 -0.15 -4.62
CA ILE A 552 11.17 -0.77 -3.40
C ILE A 552 10.01 -1.71 -3.75
N GLY A 553 9.10 -1.30 -4.63
CA GLY A 553 7.99 -2.14 -5.08
C GLY A 553 8.45 -3.43 -5.75
N ILE A 554 9.48 -3.35 -6.60
CA ILE A 554 10.12 -4.50 -7.23
C ILE A 554 10.78 -5.40 -6.17
N LEU A 555 11.49 -4.83 -5.19
CA LEU A 555 12.13 -5.59 -4.12
C LEU A 555 11.11 -6.34 -3.24
N VAL A 556 10.00 -5.70 -2.88
CA VAL A 556 8.94 -6.34 -2.08
C VAL A 556 8.28 -7.48 -2.86
N LEU A 557 8.03 -7.30 -4.17
CA LEU A 557 7.53 -8.36 -5.03
C LEU A 557 8.55 -9.51 -5.14
N ALA A 558 9.83 -9.20 -5.29
CA ALA A 558 10.90 -10.20 -5.33
C ALA A 558 10.96 -11.00 -4.02
N ILE A 559 10.83 -10.34 -2.85
CA ILE A 559 10.72 -11.01 -1.54
C ILE A 559 9.53 -11.98 -1.52
N ALA A 560 8.37 -11.58 -2.04
CA ALA A 560 7.19 -12.44 -2.10
C ALA A 560 7.39 -13.66 -3.04
N CYS A 561 8.00 -13.46 -4.20
CA CYS A 561 8.37 -14.54 -5.12
C CYS A 561 9.39 -15.50 -4.50
N ILE A 562 10.44 -14.98 -3.88
CA ILE A 562 11.47 -15.76 -3.18
C ILE A 562 10.85 -16.57 -2.05
N ASN A 563 9.94 -15.96 -1.29
CA ASN A 563 9.21 -16.65 -0.23
C ASN A 563 8.41 -17.84 -0.79
N PHE A 564 7.62 -17.61 -1.85
CA PHE A 564 6.89 -18.68 -2.53
C PHE A 564 7.82 -19.80 -3.04
N MET A 565 8.95 -19.45 -3.67
CA MET A 565 9.94 -20.41 -4.14
C MET A 565 10.51 -21.23 -2.99
N ASN A 566 10.85 -20.58 -1.87
CA ASN A 566 11.45 -21.21 -0.70
C ASN A 566 10.49 -22.22 -0.06
N LEU A 567 9.22 -21.84 0.13
CA LEU A 567 8.19 -22.72 0.66
C LEU A 567 7.89 -23.89 -0.29
N SER A 568 7.79 -23.61 -1.60
CA SER A 568 7.54 -24.63 -2.64
C SER A 568 8.68 -25.63 -2.76
N THR A 569 9.91 -25.15 -2.69
CA THR A 569 11.10 -26.01 -2.70
C THR A 569 11.22 -26.80 -1.41
N ALA A 570 10.85 -26.23 -0.25
CA ALA A 570 10.89 -26.98 1.01
C ALA A 570 10.05 -28.27 0.92
N ARG A 571 8.83 -28.22 0.34
CA ARG A 571 7.97 -29.40 0.18
C ARG A 571 8.33 -30.35 -0.96
N SER A 572 9.33 -30.02 -1.78
CA SER A 572 9.67 -30.79 -2.97
C SER A 572 10.06 -32.25 -2.68
N GLU A 573 10.59 -32.57 -1.48
CA GLU A 573 10.94 -33.96 -1.10
C GLU A 573 9.72 -34.87 -0.97
N LYS A 574 8.62 -34.40 -0.36
CA LYS A 574 7.36 -35.18 -0.29
C LYS A 574 6.76 -35.42 -1.69
N ARG A 575 6.93 -34.44 -2.58
CA ARG A 575 6.51 -34.54 -3.99
C ARG A 575 7.51 -35.33 -4.86
N ALA A 576 8.73 -35.55 -4.39
CA ALA A 576 9.74 -36.28 -5.16
C ALA A 576 9.25 -37.70 -5.45
N ARG A 577 8.64 -38.40 -4.48
CA ARG A 577 8.08 -39.74 -4.66
C ARG A 577 6.98 -39.78 -5.72
N GLU A 578 6.08 -38.80 -5.70
CA GLU A 578 5.03 -38.62 -6.72
C GLU A 578 5.63 -38.43 -8.12
N VAL A 579 6.65 -37.56 -8.23
CA VAL A 579 7.37 -37.32 -9.50
C VAL A 579 8.13 -38.56 -9.97
N GLY A 580 8.75 -39.30 -9.06
CA GLY A 580 9.46 -40.55 -9.35
C GLY A 580 8.53 -41.62 -9.90
N VAL A 581 7.35 -41.80 -9.28
CA VAL A 581 6.30 -42.73 -9.77
C VAL A 581 5.79 -42.29 -11.15
N ARG A 582 5.51 -40.99 -11.36
CA ARG A 582 5.04 -40.49 -12.66
C ARG A 582 6.05 -40.69 -13.79
N LYS A 583 7.33 -40.40 -13.53
CA LYS A 583 8.40 -40.66 -14.50
C LYS A 583 8.59 -42.15 -14.78
N ALA A 584 8.44 -43.02 -13.77
CA ALA A 584 8.49 -44.46 -13.96
C ALA A 584 7.32 -44.98 -14.81
N ILE A 585 6.16 -44.31 -14.77
CA ILE A 585 4.98 -44.60 -15.59
C ILE A 585 5.04 -43.88 -16.97
N GLY A 586 6.11 -43.13 -17.27
CA GLY A 586 6.38 -42.56 -18.59
C GLY A 586 6.11 -41.05 -18.74
N SER A 587 5.85 -40.30 -17.66
CA SER A 587 5.74 -38.83 -17.76
C SER A 587 7.09 -38.17 -18.11
N GLY A 588 7.11 -37.32 -19.14
CA GLY A 588 8.30 -36.59 -19.56
C GLY A 588 8.71 -35.48 -18.58
N ARG A 589 9.97 -35.03 -18.65
CA ARG A 589 10.47 -33.91 -17.83
C ARG A 589 9.67 -32.63 -18.09
N ILE A 590 9.34 -32.37 -19.36
CA ILE A 590 8.61 -31.17 -19.81
C ILE A 590 7.16 -31.17 -19.29
N ASP A 591 6.50 -32.32 -19.26
CA ASP A 591 5.12 -32.45 -18.75
C ASP A 591 5.04 -32.05 -17.27
N LEU A 592 6.02 -32.46 -16.47
CA LEU A 592 6.13 -32.11 -15.06
C LEU A 592 6.44 -30.62 -14.87
N VAL A 593 7.26 -30.02 -15.73
CA VAL A 593 7.52 -28.58 -15.71
C VAL A 593 6.24 -27.80 -15.98
N TYR A 594 5.49 -28.13 -17.03
CA TYR A 594 4.22 -27.46 -17.33
C TYR A 594 3.20 -27.64 -16.21
N GLN A 595 3.12 -28.84 -15.62
CA GLN A 595 2.23 -29.08 -14.49
C GLN A 595 2.55 -28.18 -13.29
N PHE A 596 3.82 -28.08 -12.88
CA PHE A 596 4.21 -27.26 -11.72
C PHE A 596 4.13 -25.75 -12.01
N LEU A 597 4.42 -25.32 -13.24
CA LEU A 597 4.21 -23.93 -13.66
C LEU A 597 2.73 -23.57 -13.65
N LEU A 598 1.84 -24.47 -14.11
CA LEU A 598 0.39 -24.25 -14.03
C LEU A 598 -0.13 -24.21 -12.60
N GLU A 599 0.41 -25.03 -11.69
CA GLU A 599 0.08 -24.96 -10.27
C GLU A 599 0.49 -23.61 -9.67
N SER A 600 1.69 -23.14 -10.00
CA SER A 600 2.20 -21.84 -9.53
C SER A 600 1.37 -20.69 -10.10
N LEU A 601 1.06 -20.73 -11.39
CA LEU A 601 0.23 -19.74 -12.06
C LEU A 601 -1.18 -19.68 -11.46
N LEU A 602 -1.80 -20.82 -11.13
CA LEU A 602 -3.10 -20.87 -10.47
C LEU A 602 -3.05 -20.17 -9.09
N ILE A 603 -2.00 -20.46 -8.29
CA ILE A 603 -1.82 -19.82 -6.99
C ILE A 603 -1.60 -18.31 -7.16
N THR A 604 -0.77 -17.89 -8.12
CA THR A 604 -0.52 -16.47 -8.40
C THR A 604 -1.78 -15.76 -8.88
N SER A 605 -2.61 -16.37 -9.72
CA SER A 605 -3.89 -15.79 -10.15
C SER A 605 -4.85 -15.57 -8.98
N ILE A 606 -4.97 -16.54 -8.07
CA ILE A 606 -5.80 -16.39 -6.85
C ILE A 606 -5.21 -15.30 -5.95
N SER A 607 -3.88 -15.26 -5.83
CA SER A 607 -3.17 -14.24 -5.06
C SER A 607 -3.36 -12.85 -5.64
N PHE A 608 -3.41 -12.72 -6.97
CA PHE A 608 -3.68 -11.47 -7.67
C PHE A 608 -5.11 -10.98 -7.41
N LEU A 609 -6.11 -11.85 -7.48
CA LEU A 609 -7.49 -11.47 -7.16
C LEU A 609 -7.63 -11.00 -5.71
N LEU A 610 -6.97 -11.69 -4.78
CA LEU A 610 -6.91 -11.26 -3.37
C LEU A 610 -6.10 -9.97 -3.20
N GLY A 611 -5.03 -9.80 -3.99
CA GLY A 611 -4.20 -8.60 -4.02
C GLY A 611 -4.98 -7.38 -4.54
N LEU A 612 -5.81 -7.55 -5.58
CA LEU A 612 -6.71 -6.50 -6.06
C LEU A 612 -7.72 -6.08 -4.98
N LEU A 613 -8.25 -7.04 -4.20
CA LEU A 613 -9.09 -6.72 -3.05
C LEU A 613 -8.33 -5.89 -2.02
N PHE A 614 -7.08 -6.27 -1.69
CA PHE A 614 -6.24 -5.48 -0.78
C PHE A 614 -5.95 -4.08 -1.31
N VAL A 615 -5.63 -3.94 -2.60
CA VAL A 615 -5.45 -2.64 -3.27
C VAL A 615 -6.71 -1.80 -3.11
N GLN A 616 -7.88 -2.34 -3.43
CA GLN A 616 -9.15 -1.61 -3.35
C GLN A 616 -9.47 -1.11 -1.94
N LEU A 617 -9.16 -1.92 -0.92
CA LEU A 617 -9.35 -1.55 0.49
C LEU A 617 -8.30 -0.53 0.97
N ALA A 618 -7.08 -0.57 0.44
CA ALA A 618 -5.99 0.30 0.84
C ALA A 618 -5.97 1.66 0.11
N LEU A 619 -6.55 1.75 -1.08
CA LEU A 619 -6.53 2.96 -1.93
C LEU A 619 -6.96 4.25 -1.23
N PRO A 620 -8.08 4.31 -0.49
CA PRO A 620 -8.51 5.56 0.15
C PRO A 620 -7.45 6.10 1.11
N SER A 621 -6.84 5.22 1.90
CA SER A 621 -5.80 5.59 2.85
C SER A 621 -4.47 5.87 2.17
N PHE A 622 -4.16 5.14 1.10
CA PHE A 622 -2.98 5.40 0.28
C PHE A 622 -3.07 6.80 -0.35
N ASN A 623 -4.22 7.15 -0.92
CA ASN A 623 -4.50 8.48 -1.49
C ASN A 623 -4.41 9.59 -0.43
N ALA A 624 -4.94 9.35 0.77
CA ALA A 624 -4.82 10.30 1.89
C ALA A 624 -3.37 10.47 2.35
N LEU A 625 -2.56 9.40 2.30
CA LEU A 625 -1.16 9.43 2.66
C LEU A 625 -0.32 10.18 1.61
N THR A 626 -0.50 9.86 0.33
CA THR A 626 0.28 10.43 -0.78
C THR A 626 -0.23 11.80 -1.23
N GLY A 627 -1.42 12.22 -0.80
CA GLY A 627 -2.08 13.42 -1.28
C GLY A 627 -2.47 13.33 -2.76
N THR A 628 -2.63 12.11 -3.30
CA THR A 628 -2.94 11.89 -4.73
C THR A 628 -4.26 11.17 -4.90
N TYR A 629 -4.96 11.41 -6.01
CA TYR A 629 -6.14 10.64 -6.38
C TYR A 629 -5.79 9.48 -7.32
N THR A 630 -5.34 8.36 -6.74
CA THR A 630 -5.09 7.12 -7.46
C THR A 630 -6.32 6.23 -7.46
N HIS A 631 -6.69 5.67 -8.61
CA HIS A 631 -7.75 4.68 -8.74
C HIS A 631 -7.31 3.54 -9.65
N VAL A 632 -7.99 2.39 -9.56
CA VAL A 632 -7.75 1.28 -10.48
C VAL A 632 -8.57 1.52 -11.75
N PRO A 633 -7.94 1.62 -12.93
CA PRO A 633 -8.64 1.88 -14.19
C PRO A 633 -9.28 0.60 -14.74
N TYR A 634 -10.32 0.08 -14.07
CA TYR A 634 -11.00 -1.16 -14.43
C TYR A 634 -11.54 -1.18 -15.87
N GLY A 635 -11.89 -0.01 -16.43
CA GLY A 635 -12.39 0.13 -17.79
C GLY A 635 -11.32 0.13 -18.89
N SER A 636 -10.03 0.18 -18.55
CA SER A 636 -8.95 0.21 -19.53
C SER A 636 -8.55 -1.21 -19.96
N ALA A 637 -8.71 -1.54 -21.24
CA ALA A 637 -8.23 -2.81 -21.79
C ALA A 637 -6.70 -2.95 -21.67
N GLY A 638 -5.96 -1.85 -21.81
CA GLY A 638 -4.51 -1.82 -21.64
C GLY A 638 -4.07 -2.19 -20.22
N PHE A 639 -4.82 -1.73 -19.21
CA PHE A 639 -4.58 -2.11 -17.82
C PHE A 639 -4.67 -3.62 -17.62
N TRP A 640 -5.73 -4.26 -18.10
CA TRP A 640 -5.88 -5.71 -17.99
C TRP A 640 -4.81 -6.50 -18.77
N GLY A 641 -4.36 -5.99 -19.93
CA GLY A 641 -3.21 -6.55 -20.65
C GLY A 641 -1.93 -6.55 -19.81
N ILE A 642 -1.62 -5.43 -19.15
CA ILE A 642 -0.47 -5.30 -18.23
C ILE A 642 -0.65 -6.22 -17.02
N MET A 643 -1.86 -6.32 -16.45
CA MET A 643 -2.14 -7.20 -15.31
C MET A 643 -1.97 -8.68 -15.65
N ILE A 644 -2.38 -9.11 -16.84
CA ILE A 644 -2.16 -10.49 -17.30
C ILE A 644 -0.65 -10.75 -17.44
N ALA A 645 0.10 -9.83 -18.06
CA ALA A 645 1.56 -9.95 -18.14
C ALA A 645 2.20 -9.99 -16.75
N PHE A 646 1.74 -9.15 -15.83
CA PHE A 646 2.21 -9.11 -14.44
C PHE A 646 1.99 -10.43 -13.70
N VAL A 647 0.80 -11.03 -13.83
CA VAL A 647 0.47 -12.34 -13.23
C VAL A 647 1.33 -13.45 -13.85
N LEU A 648 1.50 -13.45 -15.18
CA LEU A 648 2.32 -14.43 -15.88
C LEU A 648 3.80 -14.33 -15.45
N LEU A 649 4.38 -13.14 -15.47
CA LEU A 649 5.76 -12.91 -15.05
C LEU A 649 5.97 -13.31 -13.59
N THR A 650 5.06 -12.93 -12.70
CA THR A 650 5.12 -13.29 -11.27
C THR A 650 4.98 -14.79 -11.07
N GLY A 651 4.04 -15.45 -11.76
CA GLY A 651 3.81 -16.89 -11.68
C GLY A 651 4.97 -17.72 -12.24
N LEU A 652 5.56 -17.27 -13.36
CA LEU A 652 6.75 -17.88 -13.93
C LEU A 652 7.96 -17.69 -13.02
N ALA A 653 8.19 -16.49 -12.49
CA ALA A 653 9.25 -16.23 -11.53
C ALA A 653 9.08 -17.14 -10.30
N ALA A 654 7.96 -17.05 -9.60
CA ALA A 654 7.69 -17.82 -8.39
C ALA A 654 7.72 -19.36 -8.62
N GLY A 655 7.21 -19.83 -9.77
CA GLY A 655 7.14 -21.25 -10.13
C GLY A 655 8.38 -21.85 -10.78
N SER A 656 9.30 -21.02 -11.29
CA SER A 656 10.50 -21.45 -12.04
C SER A 656 11.33 -22.47 -11.26
N ARG A 657 11.76 -22.10 -10.05
CA ARG A 657 12.69 -22.91 -9.26
C ARG A 657 12.10 -24.26 -8.85
N PRO A 658 10.87 -24.34 -8.29
CA PRO A 658 10.23 -25.63 -8.03
C PRO A 658 10.11 -26.48 -9.28
N ALA A 659 9.67 -25.92 -10.41
CA ALA A 659 9.44 -26.67 -11.65
C ALA A 659 10.73 -27.29 -12.22
N PHE A 660 11.82 -26.52 -12.32
CA PHE A 660 13.09 -27.02 -12.86
C PHE A 660 13.82 -27.96 -11.89
N TYR A 661 13.74 -27.71 -10.58
CA TYR A 661 14.36 -28.56 -9.57
C TYR A 661 13.63 -29.91 -9.43
N LEU A 662 12.31 -29.91 -9.25
CA LEU A 662 11.52 -31.15 -9.09
C LEU A 662 11.54 -32.02 -10.35
N SER A 663 11.47 -31.41 -11.53
CA SER A 663 11.49 -32.16 -12.79
C SER A 663 12.84 -32.82 -13.07
N SER A 664 13.91 -32.46 -12.37
CA SER A 664 15.25 -33.05 -12.55
C SER A 664 15.47 -34.36 -11.78
N PHE A 665 14.55 -34.77 -10.91
CA PHE A 665 14.77 -35.95 -10.05
C PHE A 665 14.89 -37.26 -10.83
N ASN A 666 15.84 -38.10 -10.42
CA ASN A 666 16.05 -39.44 -10.96
C ASN A 666 15.11 -40.45 -10.25
N PRO A 667 14.20 -41.13 -10.97
CA PRO A 667 13.22 -42.06 -10.40
C PRO A 667 13.85 -43.17 -9.55
N VAL A 668 15.01 -43.68 -9.97
CA VAL A 668 15.69 -44.80 -9.32
C VAL A 668 16.22 -44.42 -7.94
N LYS A 669 16.79 -43.21 -7.81
CA LYS A 669 17.30 -42.69 -6.52
C LYS A 669 16.17 -42.35 -5.55
N VAL A 670 15.03 -41.89 -6.08
CA VAL A 670 13.88 -41.47 -5.28
C VAL A 670 13.10 -42.66 -4.72
N LEU A 671 12.87 -43.70 -5.53
CA LEU A 671 12.08 -44.87 -5.14
C LEU A 671 12.84 -45.80 -4.19
N LYS A 672 14.18 -45.83 -4.25
CA LYS A 672 15.04 -46.58 -3.31
C LYS A 672 15.24 -45.90 -1.94
N GLY A 673 14.62 -44.74 -1.70
CA GLY A 673 14.69 -44.03 -0.40
C GLY A 673 16.03 -43.39 -0.06
N SER A 674 17.02 -43.42 -0.97
CA SER A 674 18.40 -42.94 -0.72
C SER A 674 18.61 -41.45 -1.01
N ILE A 675 17.55 -40.63 -0.97
CA ILE A 675 17.71 -39.17 -1.09
C ILE A 675 18.20 -38.59 0.24
N ARG A 676 19.44 -38.88 0.63
CA ARG A 676 20.18 -37.93 1.47
C ARG A 676 20.59 -36.79 0.54
N ALA A 677 19.72 -35.79 0.43
CA ALA A 677 20.07 -34.54 -0.23
C ALA A 677 21.32 -33.98 0.47
N GLY A 678 22.49 -34.08 -0.17
CA GLY A 678 23.75 -33.65 0.43
C GLY A 678 23.76 -32.15 0.78
N LYS A 679 24.77 -31.69 1.52
CA LYS A 679 24.93 -30.26 1.93
C LYS A 679 24.68 -29.27 0.77
N ALA A 680 25.05 -29.64 -0.46
CA ALA A 680 24.84 -28.87 -1.69
C ALA A 680 23.37 -28.61 -2.06
N ALA A 681 22.41 -29.47 -1.68
CA ALA A 681 20.99 -29.28 -1.97
C ALA A 681 20.33 -28.18 -1.10
N SER A 682 20.95 -27.84 0.05
CA SER A 682 20.46 -26.79 0.96
C SER A 682 21.00 -25.40 0.65
N LEU A 683 22.15 -25.31 -0.05
CA LEU A 683 22.87 -24.05 -0.32
C LEU A 683 22.02 -23.02 -1.07
N PRO A 684 21.30 -23.36 -2.15
CA PRO A 684 20.56 -22.34 -2.89
C PRO A 684 19.38 -21.74 -2.12
N ARG A 685 18.78 -22.53 -1.20
CA ARG A 685 17.73 -22.06 -0.30
C ARG A 685 18.30 -21.07 0.71
N LYS A 686 19.49 -21.36 1.26
CA LYS A 686 20.20 -20.45 2.16
C LYS A 686 20.50 -19.12 1.47
N ILE A 687 20.97 -19.14 0.22
CA ILE A 687 21.21 -17.92 -0.57
C ILE A 687 19.93 -17.09 -0.75
N LEU A 688 18.82 -17.73 -1.13
CA LEU A 688 17.52 -17.06 -1.28
C LEU A 688 17.03 -16.41 0.02
N VAL A 689 17.16 -17.11 1.15
CA VAL A 689 16.84 -16.55 2.47
C VAL A 689 17.76 -15.36 2.80
N VAL A 690 19.06 -15.47 2.52
CA VAL A 690 20.01 -14.38 2.77
C VAL A 690 19.62 -13.13 1.98
N VAL A 691 19.35 -13.26 0.67
CA VAL A 691 18.93 -12.13 -0.18
C VAL A 691 17.64 -11.47 0.34
N GLN A 692 16.65 -12.28 0.71
CA GLN A 692 15.36 -11.81 1.23
C GLN A 692 15.52 -10.98 2.52
N PHE A 693 16.33 -11.47 3.47
CA PHE A 693 16.63 -10.75 4.70
C PHE A 693 17.54 -9.55 4.46
N THR A 694 18.48 -9.62 3.51
CA THR A 694 19.31 -8.47 3.13
C THR A 694 18.45 -7.30 2.67
N CYS A 695 17.48 -7.55 1.78
CA CYS A 695 16.53 -6.51 1.35
C CYS A 695 15.69 -5.96 2.51
N SER A 696 15.20 -6.83 3.40
CA SER A 696 14.38 -6.40 4.55
C SER A 696 15.19 -5.55 5.54
N VAL A 697 16.41 -5.98 5.88
CA VAL A 697 17.32 -5.25 6.79
C VAL A 697 17.77 -3.93 6.16
N ALA A 698 18.06 -3.90 4.87
CA ALA A 698 18.39 -2.66 4.17
C ALA A 698 17.25 -1.64 4.24
N LEU A 699 15.99 -2.06 4.05
CA LEU A 699 14.82 -1.18 4.19
C LEU A 699 14.63 -0.66 5.63
N ILE A 700 14.92 -1.48 6.64
CA ILE A 700 14.90 -1.04 8.05
C ILE A 700 15.95 0.06 8.26
N ILE A 701 17.20 -0.18 7.84
CA ILE A 701 18.29 0.80 7.98
C ILE A 701 17.92 2.10 7.25
N SER A 702 17.42 2.03 6.02
CA SER A 702 16.97 3.20 5.25
C SER A 702 15.89 3.99 5.98
N THR A 703 14.89 3.31 6.55
CA THR A 703 13.80 3.96 7.29
C THR A 703 14.33 4.73 8.50
N VAL A 704 15.23 4.11 9.29
CA VAL A 704 15.80 4.74 10.48
C VAL A 704 16.66 5.95 10.12
N ILE A 705 17.50 5.85 9.08
CA ILE A 705 18.37 6.96 8.66
C ILE A 705 17.56 8.12 8.07
N VAL A 706 16.56 7.85 7.23
CA VAL A 706 15.65 8.88 6.70
C VAL A 706 14.94 9.60 7.85
N TYR A 707 14.46 8.85 8.84
CA TYR A 707 13.83 9.43 10.03
C TYR A 707 14.81 10.32 10.83
N GLN A 708 16.03 9.85 11.07
CA GLN A 708 17.06 10.63 11.75
C GLN A 708 17.37 11.93 10.99
N GLN A 709 17.47 11.88 9.66
CA GLN A 709 17.68 13.06 8.83
C GLN A 709 16.52 14.06 8.96
N ILE A 710 15.26 13.59 8.94
CA ILE A 710 14.09 14.45 9.12
C ILE A 710 14.10 15.13 10.49
N GLN A 711 14.35 14.38 11.56
CA GLN A 711 14.40 14.95 12.92
C GLN A 711 15.56 15.93 13.09
N TYR A 712 16.72 15.61 12.51
CA TYR A 712 17.88 16.48 12.55
C TYR A 712 17.59 17.84 11.91
N VAL A 713 16.93 17.85 10.74
CA VAL A 713 16.55 19.10 10.07
C VAL A 713 15.41 19.82 10.80
N LYS A 714 14.42 19.11 11.35
CA LYS A 714 13.33 19.72 12.14
C LYS A 714 13.81 20.40 13.42
N ASN A 715 14.84 19.85 14.07
CA ASN A 715 15.42 20.39 15.28
C ASN A 715 16.44 21.52 15.00
N ARG A 716 16.66 21.88 13.72
CA ARG A 716 17.51 23.00 13.35
C ARG A 716 16.88 24.31 13.87
N PRO A 717 17.61 25.15 14.62
CA PRO A 717 17.10 26.44 15.06
C PRO A 717 16.66 27.29 13.87
N MET A 718 15.40 27.73 13.87
CA MET A 718 14.85 28.53 12.77
C MET A 718 15.33 29.99 12.78
N GLY A 719 15.83 30.49 13.91
CA GLY A 719 16.21 31.90 14.07
C GLY A 719 15.05 32.87 14.32
N TYR A 720 13.81 32.37 14.34
CA TYR A 720 12.59 33.07 14.75
C TYR A 720 11.64 32.10 15.46
N SER A 721 10.61 32.62 16.12
CA SER A 721 9.63 31.84 16.88
C SER A 721 8.33 31.66 16.10
N ALA A 722 8.17 30.51 15.45
CA ALA A 722 6.96 30.15 14.70
C ALA A 722 5.74 29.87 15.61
N ASP A 723 5.95 29.51 16.87
CA ASP A 723 4.89 29.20 17.84
C ASP A 723 3.92 30.38 17.99
N ARG A 724 2.62 30.09 17.82
CA ARG A 724 1.51 31.06 17.95
C ARG A 724 1.64 32.31 17.07
N LEU A 725 2.38 32.21 15.97
CA LEU A 725 2.54 33.27 14.99
C LEU A 725 1.58 33.02 13.81
N VAL A 726 0.84 34.05 13.43
CA VAL A 726 -0.22 33.97 12.42
C VAL A 726 0.06 35.00 11.34
N MET A 727 -0.20 34.61 10.09
CA MET A 727 -0.10 35.47 8.92
C MET A 727 -1.46 35.58 8.23
N THR A 728 -1.79 36.78 7.78
CA THR A 728 -2.94 37.09 6.94
C THR A 728 -2.47 37.95 5.78
N ASP A 729 -2.93 37.64 4.57
CA ASP A 729 -2.58 38.41 3.38
C ASP A 729 -3.19 39.83 3.50
N MET A 730 -2.41 40.84 3.16
CA MET A 730 -2.88 42.23 3.09
C MET A 730 -3.66 42.40 1.79
N ASN A 731 -4.99 42.45 1.89
CA ASN A 731 -5.90 42.55 0.75
C ASN A 731 -6.94 43.67 0.93
N GLY A 732 -7.46 44.17 -0.19
CA GLY A 732 -8.57 45.12 -0.22
C GLY A 732 -8.36 46.36 0.65
N ASP A 733 -9.36 46.63 1.48
CA ASP A 733 -9.43 47.85 2.29
C ASP A 733 -8.48 47.83 3.51
N LEU A 734 -7.84 46.69 3.81
CA LEU A 734 -6.87 46.58 4.92
C LEU A 734 -5.67 47.51 4.74
N TYR A 735 -5.25 47.78 3.50
CA TYR A 735 -4.14 48.69 3.21
C TYR A 735 -4.41 50.10 3.74
N GLN A 736 -5.63 50.61 3.56
CA GLN A 736 -6.00 51.97 3.95
C GLN A 736 -6.24 52.09 5.47
N HIS A 737 -6.58 50.97 6.12
CA HIS A 737 -6.97 50.92 7.53
C HIS A 737 -5.93 50.23 8.42
N TYR A 738 -4.72 49.98 7.93
CA TYR A 738 -3.72 49.17 8.65
C TYR A 738 -3.41 49.69 10.05
N ASP A 739 -3.21 51.00 10.23
CA ASP A 739 -2.89 51.56 11.55
C ASP A 739 -4.06 51.42 12.54
N ALA A 740 -5.29 51.63 12.08
CA ALA A 740 -6.50 51.43 12.89
C ALA A 740 -6.69 49.95 13.26
N LEU A 741 -6.50 49.05 12.29
CA LEU A 741 -6.51 47.60 12.49
C LEU A 741 -5.45 47.18 13.52
N LYS A 742 -4.20 47.64 13.37
CA LYS A 742 -3.10 47.35 14.29
C LYS A 742 -3.45 47.78 15.72
N ASN A 743 -3.99 48.98 15.89
CA ASN A 743 -4.39 49.49 17.20
C ASN A 743 -5.55 48.69 17.82
N ASP A 744 -6.56 48.31 17.04
CA ASP A 744 -7.67 47.47 17.51
C ASP A 744 -7.19 46.05 17.89
N LEU A 745 -6.29 45.46 17.09
CA LEU A 745 -5.70 44.16 17.39
C LEU A 745 -4.91 44.18 18.71
N LEU A 746 -4.05 45.20 18.91
CA LEU A 746 -3.26 45.34 20.13
C LEU A 746 -4.14 45.66 21.35
N SER A 747 -5.10 46.57 21.22
CA SER A 747 -6.00 46.96 22.32
C SER A 747 -7.00 45.86 22.72
N SER A 748 -7.29 44.92 21.82
CA SER A 748 -8.15 43.77 22.13
C SER A 748 -7.58 42.82 23.21
N GLY A 749 -6.27 42.87 23.46
CA GLY A 749 -5.56 41.92 24.33
C GLY A 749 -5.44 40.50 23.76
N LEU A 750 -5.91 40.28 22.52
CA LEU A 750 -5.83 38.98 21.82
C LEU A 750 -4.53 38.81 21.04
N VAL A 751 -3.78 39.90 20.85
CA VAL A 751 -2.55 39.96 20.06
C VAL A 751 -1.47 40.69 20.88
N GLU A 752 -0.28 40.10 20.95
CA GLU A 752 0.86 40.67 21.68
C GLU A 752 1.65 41.68 20.82
N SER A 753 1.75 41.40 19.52
CA SER A 753 2.50 42.23 18.56
C SER A 753 2.00 42.00 17.14
N VAL A 754 2.11 43.03 16.31
CA VAL A 754 1.67 43.04 14.90
C VAL A 754 2.74 43.71 14.05
N ALA A 755 3.02 43.13 12.88
CA ALA A 755 3.92 43.68 11.89
C ALA A 755 3.37 43.49 10.47
N SER A 756 3.84 44.33 9.54
CA SER A 756 3.59 44.25 8.10
C SER A 756 4.91 43.97 7.38
N SER A 757 4.87 43.19 6.30
CA SER A 757 6.04 42.91 5.46
C SER A 757 5.69 42.57 4.01
N THR A 758 6.61 42.82 3.08
CA THR A 758 6.49 42.44 1.66
C THR A 758 6.74 40.96 1.38
N SER A 759 7.07 40.19 2.42
CA SER A 759 7.22 38.73 2.32
C SER A 759 6.73 38.08 3.61
N PRO A 760 6.13 36.88 3.53
CA PRO A 760 5.74 36.12 4.71
C PRO A 760 6.97 35.69 5.51
N ALA A 761 6.79 35.30 6.78
CA ALA A 761 7.89 34.86 7.65
C ALA A 761 8.66 33.63 7.12
N THR A 762 8.04 32.89 6.20
CA THR A 762 8.47 31.61 5.65
C THR A 762 8.94 31.69 4.19
N GLN A 763 8.99 32.85 3.55
CA GLN A 763 9.42 32.98 2.14
C GLN A 763 10.07 34.35 1.89
N VAL A 764 10.75 34.47 0.75
CA VAL A 764 11.32 35.73 0.28
C VAL A 764 10.79 35.97 -1.13
N TYR A 765 10.04 37.05 -1.34
CA TYR A 765 9.39 37.34 -2.62
C TYR A 765 10.22 38.20 -3.58
N SER A 766 11.25 38.86 -3.07
CA SER A 766 12.06 39.79 -3.85
C SER A 766 13.53 39.61 -3.55
N HIS A 767 14.35 39.79 -4.57
CA HIS A 767 15.80 39.76 -4.48
C HIS A 767 16.38 40.99 -5.14
N PHE A 768 17.44 41.51 -4.56
CA PHE A 768 18.25 42.59 -5.12
C PHE A 768 19.69 42.14 -5.28
N SER A 769 20.40 42.78 -6.20
CA SER A 769 21.83 42.63 -6.38
C SER A 769 22.54 43.73 -5.60
N LEU A 770 23.28 43.35 -4.57
CA LEU A 770 24.17 44.27 -3.85
C LEU A 770 25.34 44.64 -4.77
N GLN A 771 25.50 45.94 -5.04
CA GLN A 771 26.44 46.43 -6.06
C GLN A 771 27.71 47.01 -5.47
N LYS A 772 27.58 47.80 -4.38
CA LYS A 772 28.71 48.47 -3.74
C LYS A 772 28.66 48.26 -2.24
N TRP A 773 29.81 47.92 -1.67
CA TRP A 773 30.06 47.87 -0.23
C TRP A 773 31.54 48.18 0.02
N PRO A 774 31.93 48.58 1.25
CA PRO A 774 33.31 48.88 1.56
C PRO A 774 34.20 47.64 1.38
N GLY A 775 35.28 47.78 0.62
CA GLY A 775 36.23 46.70 0.34
C GLY A 775 35.91 45.82 -0.87
N LYS A 776 34.85 46.11 -1.63
CA LYS A 776 34.58 45.45 -2.92
C LYS A 776 35.62 45.86 -3.97
N ASN A 777 36.26 44.89 -4.62
CA ASN A 777 37.22 45.16 -5.69
C ASN A 777 36.51 45.44 -7.03
N ALA A 778 37.16 46.23 -7.91
CA ALA A 778 36.67 46.42 -9.27
C ALA A 778 36.66 45.09 -10.03
N GLY A 779 35.48 44.68 -10.51
CA GLY A 779 35.26 43.39 -11.19
C GLY A 779 34.75 42.25 -10.30
N GLU A 780 34.63 42.47 -8.99
CA GLU A 780 33.96 41.53 -8.09
C GLU A 780 32.45 41.53 -8.35
N GLU A 781 31.84 40.34 -8.35
CA GLU A 781 30.44 40.19 -8.72
C GLU A 781 29.48 40.84 -7.72
N GLU A 782 28.28 41.14 -8.20
CA GLU A 782 27.18 41.55 -7.33
C GLU A 782 26.69 40.36 -6.50
N VAL A 783 26.26 40.63 -5.26
CA VAL A 783 25.73 39.58 -4.38
C VAL A 783 24.22 39.64 -4.40
N ASN A 784 23.58 38.58 -4.89
CA ASN A 784 22.13 38.43 -4.79
C ASN A 784 21.73 38.27 -3.31
N ILE A 785 20.82 39.13 -2.84
CA ILE A 785 20.33 39.18 -1.48
C ILE A 785 18.81 39.23 -1.47
N GLY A 786 18.18 38.49 -0.57
CA GLY A 786 16.74 38.59 -0.33
C GLY A 786 16.38 39.97 0.23
N ALA A 787 15.29 40.57 -0.25
CA ALA A 787 14.87 41.91 0.11
C ALA A 787 13.50 41.90 0.76
N ILE A 788 13.44 42.35 2.02
CA ILE A 788 12.21 42.37 2.81
C ILE A 788 11.98 43.78 3.35
N TRP A 789 10.91 44.40 2.87
CA TRP A 789 10.44 45.67 3.39
C TRP A 789 9.39 45.42 4.46
N MET A 790 9.52 46.12 5.59
CA MET A 790 8.80 45.75 6.81
C MET A 790 8.53 46.94 7.73
N SER A 791 7.50 46.79 8.57
CA SER A 791 7.21 47.71 9.67
C SER A 791 8.20 47.53 10.84
N ASN A 792 8.43 48.59 11.60
CA ASN A 792 9.29 48.63 12.79
C ASN A 792 9.15 47.43 13.78
N ASP A 793 7.94 46.91 14.02
CA ASP A 793 7.70 45.83 15.00
C ASP A 793 7.99 44.40 14.49
N TYR A 794 8.52 44.24 13.28
CA TYR A 794 8.67 42.92 12.64
C TYR A 794 9.62 41.98 13.38
N PHE A 795 10.83 42.44 13.74
CA PHE A 795 11.79 41.55 14.44
C PHE A 795 11.25 41.11 15.79
N LYS A 796 10.64 42.02 16.55
CA LYS A 796 9.92 41.72 17.80
C LYS A 796 8.79 40.71 17.56
N THR A 797 7.98 40.91 16.53
CA THR A 797 6.82 40.05 16.23
C THR A 797 7.24 38.64 15.86
N LEU A 798 8.28 38.48 15.03
CA LEU A 798 8.83 37.18 14.67
C LEU A 798 9.68 36.57 15.80
N GLY A 799 10.12 37.37 16.78
CA GLY A 799 11.04 36.94 17.83
C GLY A 799 12.47 36.73 17.32
N MET A 800 12.89 37.54 16.33
CA MET A 800 14.26 37.58 15.83
C MET A 800 15.15 38.41 16.76
N THR A 801 16.43 38.05 16.86
CA THR A 801 17.37 38.71 17.78
C THR A 801 18.41 39.50 17.02
N MET A 802 18.66 40.75 17.42
CA MET A 802 19.75 41.56 16.89
C MET A 802 21.12 41.01 17.34
N ALA A 803 22.03 40.85 16.39
CA ALA A 803 23.43 40.49 16.64
C ALA A 803 24.29 41.75 16.93
N ALA A 804 24.02 42.87 16.25
CA ALA A 804 24.70 44.14 16.45
C ALA A 804 23.83 45.34 16.01
N GLY A 805 24.14 46.55 16.50
CA GLY A 805 23.45 47.78 16.12
C GLY A 805 22.06 47.92 16.75
N ARG A 806 21.12 48.56 16.03
CA ARG A 806 19.76 48.84 16.52
C ARG A 806 18.68 48.48 15.50
N GLU A 807 17.44 48.36 15.98
CA GLU A 807 16.24 48.23 15.14
C GLU A 807 15.82 49.59 14.53
N PHE A 808 14.85 49.54 13.62
CA PHE A 808 14.22 50.74 13.06
C PHE A 808 13.44 51.51 14.13
N SER A 809 13.52 52.83 14.07
CA SER A 809 12.74 53.73 14.91
C SER A 809 11.28 53.79 14.43
N ALA A 810 10.38 54.20 15.32
CA ALA A 810 8.97 54.40 14.97
C ALA A 810 8.76 55.55 13.96
N ASP A 811 9.72 56.46 13.84
CA ASP A 811 9.68 57.55 12.86
C ASP A 811 10.35 57.11 11.54
N TRP A 812 9.52 56.68 10.60
CA TRP A 812 9.98 56.16 9.30
C TRP A 812 10.86 57.15 8.52
N LYS A 813 10.68 58.47 8.70
CA LYS A 813 11.46 59.47 7.97
C LYS A 813 12.94 59.42 8.37
N LYS A 814 13.23 59.12 9.64
CA LYS A 814 14.60 59.04 10.18
C LYS A 814 15.38 57.84 9.66
N ASP A 815 14.69 56.77 9.28
CA ASP A 815 15.30 55.52 8.84
C ASP A 815 15.06 55.19 7.36
N SER A 816 14.57 56.16 6.57
CA SER A 816 14.29 56.00 5.13
C SER A 816 15.50 55.63 4.26
N LEU A 817 16.73 55.93 4.71
CA LEU A 817 17.99 55.56 4.05
C LEU A 817 18.82 54.56 4.88
N ASN A 818 18.18 53.88 5.82
CA ASN A 818 18.82 52.91 6.70
C ASN A 818 18.30 51.50 6.44
N VAL A 819 19.18 50.52 6.60
CA VAL A 819 18.87 49.11 6.38
C VAL A 819 19.45 48.25 7.50
N ILE A 820 18.86 47.08 7.68
CA ILE A 820 19.36 46.02 8.57
C ILE A 820 19.69 44.82 7.69
N VAL A 821 20.74 44.08 8.01
CA VAL A 821 21.17 42.88 7.26
C VAL A 821 21.30 41.69 8.20
N ASN A 822 21.32 40.46 7.69
CA ASN A 822 21.61 39.29 8.53
C ASN A 822 23.10 38.93 8.56
N GLU A 823 23.48 38.04 9.50
CA GLU A 823 24.85 37.52 9.61
C GLU A 823 25.31 36.84 8.32
N ALA A 824 24.41 36.15 7.60
CA ALA A 824 24.69 35.54 6.31
C ALA A 824 25.16 36.57 5.26
N THR A 825 24.51 37.73 5.16
CA THR A 825 24.97 38.83 4.30
C THR A 825 26.37 39.28 4.67
N ILE A 826 26.64 39.52 5.96
CA ILE A 826 27.95 39.99 6.44
C ILE A 826 29.07 38.99 6.16
N ARG A 827 28.83 37.70 6.43
CA ARG A 827 29.77 36.62 6.08
C ARG A 827 30.01 36.54 4.57
N ARG A 828 28.97 36.80 3.77
CA ARG A 828 29.04 36.68 2.31
C ARG A 828 29.88 37.77 1.66
N ILE A 829 29.78 39.00 2.16
CA ILE A 829 30.56 40.15 1.65
C ILE A 829 31.89 40.36 2.40
N GLY A 830 32.16 39.58 3.45
CA GLY A 830 33.42 39.64 4.20
C GLY A 830 33.60 40.91 5.06
N LEU A 831 32.52 41.61 5.41
CA LEU A 831 32.58 42.89 6.12
C LEU A 831 32.79 42.67 7.64
N LYS A 832 33.86 43.22 8.22
CA LYS A 832 34.17 43.00 9.65
C LYS A 832 33.36 43.89 10.61
N ASN A 833 33.22 45.18 10.28
CA ASN A 833 32.50 46.18 11.09
C ASN A 833 31.33 46.75 10.27
N PRO A 834 30.19 46.06 10.25
CA PRO A 834 29.11 46.37 9.31
C PRO A 834 28.27 47.60 9.68
N VAL A 835 28.08 47.87 10.98
CA VAL A 835 27.23 48.98 11.43
C VAL A 835 27.89 50.32 11.11
N GLY A 836 27.12 51.24 10.53
CA GLY A 836 27.57 52.56 10.07
C GLY A 836 28.14 52.58 8.65
N GLN A 837 28.28 51.43 8.00
CA GLN A 837 28.80 51.35 6.63
C GLN A 837 27.73 51.61 5.59
N MET A 838 28.14 52.19 4.46
CA MET A 838 27.25 52.46 3.33
C MET A 838 27.29 51.34 2.29
N VAL A 839 26.12 50.93 1.82
CA VAL A 839 25.95 49.94 0.74
C VAL A 839 24.96 50.43 -0.31
N SER A 840 25.03 49.89 -1.54
CA SER A 840 24.07 50.17 -2.60
C SER A 840 23.65 48.89 -3.32
N TRP A 841 22.43 48.87 -3.86
CA TRP A 841 21.88 47.74 -4.64
C TRP A 841 21.29 48.22 -5.98
N ASN A 842 20.93 47.27 -6.85
CA ASN A 842 20.30 47.55 -8.14
C ASN A 842 18.93 48.24 -7.94
N GLY A 843 18.88 49.56 -8.13
CA GLY A 843 17.68 50.38 -7.94
C GLY A 843 17.72 51.35 -6.76
N SER A 844 18.75 51.30 -5.90
CA SER A 844 18.98 52.37 -4.92
C SER A 844 19.59 53.60 -5.60
N ALA A 845 18.84 54.71 -5.69
CA ALA A 845 19.36 55.97 -6.23
C ALA A 845 20.44 56.62 -5.33
N LYS A 846 20.45 56.27 -4.03
CA LYS A 846 21.43 56.74 -3.05
C LYS A 846 21.95 55.55 -2.23
N PRO A 847 23.22 55.59 -1.79
CA PRO A 847 23.72 54.63 -0.81
C PRO A 847 22.88 54.65 0.47
N VAL A 848 22.66 53.48 1.05
CA VAL A 848 21.99 53.31 2.35
C VAL A 848 23.00 52.96 3.43
N THR A 849 22.65 53.22 4.70
CA THR A 849 23.52 52.89 5.84
C THR A 849 23.03 51.64 6.55
N ILE A 850 23.94 50.70 6.83
CA ILE A 850 23.65 49.53 7.68
C ILE A 850 23.59 50.01 9.13
N ILE A 851 22.41 49.96 9.77
CA ILE A 851 22.23 50.39 11.17
C ILE A 851 22.17 49.23 12.17
N GLY A 852 22.03 48.00 11.67
CA GLY A 852 21.93 46.81 12.49
C GLY A 852 22.21 45.52 11.73
N VAL A 853 22.59 44.50 12.48
CA VAL A 853 22.75 43.13 11.99
C VAL A 853 21.84 42.23 12.82
N VAL A 854 20.98 41.45 12.18
CA VAL A 854 20.12 40.46 12.82
C VAL A 854 20.72 39.07 12.72
N LYS A 855 20.47 38.21 13.71
CA LYS A 855 20.86 36.80 13.63
C LYS A 855 20.16 36.10 12.47
N ASP A 856 20.83 35.06 11.97
CA ASP A 856 20.34 34.26 10.85
C ASP A 856 18.98 33.61 11.12
N ALA A 857 18.07 33.70 10.14
CA ALA A 857 16.75 33.08 10.16
C ALA A 857 16.51 32.22 8.91
N LEU A 858 15.95 31.02 9.11
CA LEU A 858 15.60 30.08 8.05
C LEU A 858 14.22 30.38 7.50
N MET A 859 14.15 31.35 6.59
CA MET A 859 12.89 31.75 5.98
C MET A 859 12.46 30.74 4.91
N GLU A 860 13.29 30.47 3.90
CA GLU A 860 12.94 29.56 2.78
C GLU A 860 13.04 28.06 3.11
N SER A 861 14.04 27.34 2.62
CA SER A 861 14.16 25.89 2.76
C SER A 861 14.97 25.52 4.01
N PRO A 862 14.48 24.61 4.87
CA PRO A 862 15.24 24.15 6.04
C PRO A 862 16.48 23.32 5.65
N TYR A 863 16.57 22.88 4.40
CA TYR A 863 17.67 22.07 3.85
C TYR A 863 18.77 22.93 3.20
N LYS A 864 18.49 24.20 2.89
CA LYS A 864 19.45 25.12 2.28
C LYS A 864 20.25 25.89 3.36
N PRO A 865 21.42 26.45 3.00
CA PRO A 865 22.07 27.48 3.81
C PRO A 865 21.14 28.66 4.07
N VAL A 866 21.41 29.42 5.14
CA VAL A 866 20.67 30.67 5.40
C VAL A 866 20.95 31.64 4.26
N GLU A 867 19.89 32.23 3.73
CA GLU A 867 19.98 33.17 2.63
C GLU A 867 20.45 34.56 3.13
N PRO A 868 21.44 35.20 2.46
CA PRO A 868 21.75 36.61 2.67
C PRO A 868 20.52 37.50 2.46
N ALA A 869 20.17 38.32 3.45
CA ALA A 869 19.01 39.20 3.39
C ALA A 869 19.33 40.65 3.79
N ILE A 870 18.58 41.57 3.20
CA ILE A 870 18.47 42.98 3.56
C ILE A 870 17.03 43.28 3.96
N PHE A 871 16.90 43.97 5.08
CA PHE A 871 15.64 44.42 5.66
C PHE A 871 15.62 45.93 5.61
N GLY A 872 14.53 46.48 5.09
CA GLY A 872 14.36 47.92 5.02
C GLY A 872 13.02 48.37 5.54
N HIS A 873 12.95 49.63 5.94
CA HIS A 873 11.76 50.17 6.60
C HIS A 873 10.72 50.61 5.57
N ASN A 874 9.52 50.01 5.62
CA ASN A 874 8.38 50.41 4.82
C ASN A 874 7.09 50.18 5.62
N PRO A 875 6.20 51.18 5.75
CA PRO A 875 4.89 50.96 6.38
C PRO A 875 4.00 49.99 5.59
N PHE A 876 4.26 49.81 4.28
CA PHE A 876 3.43 49.00 3.39
C PHE A 876 4.04 47.60 3.17
N GLY A 877 3.22 46.57 3.32
CA GLY A 877 3.58 45.17 3.14
C GLY A 877 2.41 44.36 2.56
N PHE A 878 2.72 43.20 1.98
CA PHE A 878 1.74 42.28 1.41
C PHE A 878 1.17 41.29 2.43
N VAL A 879 1.79 41.19 3.61
CA VAL A 879 1.41 40.24 4.66
C VAL A 879 1.37 40.96 6.01
N ILE A 880 0.31 40.72 6.77
CA ILE A 880 0.20 41.08 8.18
C ILE A 880 0.56 39.86 9.02
N THR A 881 1.58 40.00 9.87
CA THR A 881 1.98 38.96 10.82
C THR A 881 1.66 39.41 12.23
N TYR A 882 1.03 38.55 13.03
CA TYR A 882 0.67 38.87 14.41
C TYR A 882 0.85 37.67 15.34
N ARG A 883 1.23 37.96 16.59
CA ARG A 883 1.53 36.95 17.61
C ARG A 883 0.41 36.85 18.63
N LEU A 884 -0.06 35.62 18.89
CA LEU A 884 -1.08 35.36 19.89
C LEU A 884 -0.45 35.14 21.28
N PRO A 885 -0.93 35.80 22.35
CA PRO A 885 -0.41 35.64 23.71
C PRO A 885 -0.58 34.22 24.26
N LYS A 886 0.41 33.68 24.97
CA LYS A 886 0.39 32.29 25.47
C LYS A 886 -0.79 31.92 26.37
N ASN A 887 -1.37 32.90 27.07
CA ASN A 887 -2.47 32.73 28.01
C ASN A 887 -3.87 32.72 27.36
N VAL A 888 -3.98 32.98 26.05
CA VAL A 888 -5.28 33.01 25.35
C VAL A 888 -5.51 31.68 24.61
N ASN A 889 -6.77 31.19 24.58
CA ASN A 889 -7.13 30.06 23.73
C ASN A 889 -7.06 30.46 22.24
N THR A 890 -6.28 29.73 21.45
CA THR A 890 -6.04 30.04 20.03
C THR A 890 -7.33 30.11 19.21
N HIS A 891 -8.27 29.19 19.40
CA HIS A 891 -9.52 29.17 18.63
C HIS A 891 -10.39 30.40 18.93
N THR A 892 -10.52 30.77 20.21
CA THR A 892 -11.27 31.96 20.62
C THR A 892 -10.59 33.25 20.14
N ALA A 893 -9.26 33.30 20.13
CA ALA A 893 -8.52 34.45 19.63
C ALA A 893 -8.79 34.68 18.15
N ILE A 894 -8.65 33.64 17.32
CA ILE A 894 -8.85 33.72 15.87
C ILE A 894 -10.30 34.12 15.52
N ASP A 895 -11.31 33.55 16.19
CA ASP A 895 -12.72 33.92 15.93
C ASP A 895 -12.99 35.41 16.22
N LYS A 896 -12.46 35.93 17.32
CA LYS A 896 -12.61 37.35 17.67
C LYS A 896 -11.76 38.27 16.78
N ILE A 897 -10.54 37.86 16.45
CA ILE A 897 -9.67 38.59 15.51
C ILE A 897 -10.34 38.68 14.14
N GLY A 898 -11.01 37.60 13.69
CA GLY A 898 -11.77 37.60 12.44
C GLY A 898 -12.80 38.73 12.38
N LYS A 899 -13.54 38.99 13.47
CA LYS A 899 -14.49 40.11 13.54
C LYS A 899 -13.83 41.48 13.45
N ILE A 900 -12.60 41.62 13.95
CA ILE A 900 -11.81 42.86 13.83
C ILE A 900 -11.39 43.05 12.36
N PHE A 901 -10.92 41.98 11.69
CA PHE A 901 -10.61 42.04 10.26
C PHE A 901 -11.86 42.34 9.41
N GLU A 902 -13.00 41.71 9.70
CA GLU A 902 -14.28 41.95 8.99
C GLU A 902 -14.77 43.40 9.12
N LYS A 903 -14.51 44.06 10.26
CA LYS A 903 -14.83 45.49 10.46
C LYS A 903 -14.10 46.38 9.44
N TYR A 904 -12.84 46.08 9.14
CA TYR A 904 -11.99 46.88 8.25
C TYR A 904 -11.94 46.36 6.81
N ASN A 905 -12.40 45.13 6.56
CA ASN A 905 -12.41 44.52 5.24
C ASN A 905 -13.63 43.63 4.99
N PRO A 906 -14.87 44.18 5.04
CA PRO A 906 -16.12 43.41 5.01
C PRO A 906 -16.39 42.73 3.66
N ALA A 907 -15.70 43.15 2.61
CA ALA A 907 -15.81 42.54 1.28
C ALA A 907 -15.01 41.22 1.15
N TYR A 908 -14.13 40.91 2.11
CA TYR A 908 -13.18 39.81 2.02
C TYR A 908 -13.36 38.83 3.18
N PRO A 909 -13.24 37.51 2.94
CA PRO A 909 -13.23 36.55 4.04
C PRO A 909 -11.93 36.69 4.85
N TYR A 910 -12.03 36.60 6.18
CA TYR A 910 -10.85 36.51 7.02
C TYR A 910 -10.17 35.15 6.85
N LEU A 911 -9.00 35.17 6.21
CA LEU A 911 -8.15 34.01 6.01
C LEU A 911 -6.85 34.20 6.78
N TYR A 912 -6.38 33.11 7.38
CA TYR A 912 -5.17 33.11 8.18
C TYR A 912 -4.40 31.81 7.98
N LYS A 913 -3.08 31.91 8.17
CA LYS A 913 -2.15 30.77 8.15
C LYS A 913 -1.31 30.82 9.40
N PHE A 914 -1.17 29.69 10.08
CA PHE A 914 -0.17 29.59 11.14
C PHE A 914 1.21 29.37 10.53
N VAL A 915 2.21 30.07 11.06
CA VAL A 915 3.59 30.01 10.55
C VAL A 915 4.22 28.65 10.78
N ASP A 916 3.90 27.98 11.90
CA ASP A 916 4.37 26.63 12.19
C ASP A 916 3.79 25.58 11.24
N ASP A 917 2.50 25.67 10.91
CA ASP A 917 1.84 24.82 9.92
C ASP A 917 2.43 25.05 8.50
N GLU A 918 2.64 26.31 8.11
CA GLU A 918 3.26 26.63 6.81
C GLU A 918 4.72 26.16 6.75
N TYR A 919 5.49 26.34 7.82
CA TYR A 919 6.86 25.84 7.88
C TYR A 919 6.92 24.31 7.89
N ALA A 920 6.01 23.65 8.62
CA ALA A 920 5.90 22.19 8.65
C ALA A 920 5.58 21.60 7.27
N SER A 921 4.85 22.33 6.43
CA SER A 921 4.51 21.90 5.06
C SER A 921 5.74 21.69 4.17
N LYS A 922 6.86 22.36 4.47
CA LYS A 922 8.14 22.22 3.76
C LYS A 922 8.82 20.87 3.97
N PHE A 923 8.36 20.09 4.93
CA PHE A 923 8.82 18.73 5.21
C PHE A 923 7.89 17.66 4.65
N ASN A 924 6.80 18.04 3.97
CA ASN A 924 5.76 17.10 3.56
C ASN A 924 6.29 16.00 2.65
N LEU A 925 7.22 16.33 1.75
CA LEU A 925 7.81 15.36 0.83
C LEU A 925 8.67 14.34 1.59
N GLU A 926 9.57 14.79 2.46
CA GLU A 926 10.45 13.91 3.23
C GLU A 926 9.66 13.10 4.24
N VAL A 927 8.65 13.70 4.87
CA VAL A 927 7.70 12.99 5.75
C VAL A 927 6.95 11.93 4.96
N LEU A 928 6.44 12.24 3.76
CA LEU A 928 5.81 11.26 2.88
C LEU A 928 6.77 10.11 2.56
N VAL A 929 8.04 10.43 2.26
CA VAL A 929 9.06 9.43 1.93
C VAL A 929 9.38 8.54 3.12
N GLY A 930 9.58 9.12 4.30
CA GLY A 930 9.78 8.36 5.53
C GLY A 930 8.58 7.46 5.86
N LYS A 931 7.36 7.95 5.64
CA LYS A 931 6.13 7.17 5.87
C LYS A 931 6.00 5.98 4.94
N LEU A 932 6.20 6.20 3.64
CA LEU A 932 6.15 5.14 2.63
C LEU A 932 7.27 4.10 2.88
N ALA A 933 8.49 4.55 3.16
CA ALA A 933 9.61 3.67 3.51
C ALA A 933 9.28 2.78 4.73
N GLY A 934 8.71 3.36 5.79
CA GLY A 934 8.31 2.61 6.99
C GLY A 934 7.23 1.57 6.72
N VAL A 935 6.18 1.91 5.97
CA VAL A 935 5.12 0.96 5.58
C VAL A 935 5.69 -0.19 4.75
N PHE A 936 6.54 0.10 3.76
CA PHE A 936 7.13 -0.93 2.91
C PHE A 936 8.16 -1.80 3.64
N ALA A 937 8.94 -1.22 4.57
CA ALA A 937 9.81 -1.98 5.46
C ALA A 937 8.99 -2.95 6.32
N GLY A 938 7.89 -2.49 6.93
CA GLY A 938 6.98 -3.32 7.71
C GLY A 938 6.40 -4.49 6.90
N LEU A 939 5.98 -4.24 5.65
CA LEU A 939 5.45 -5.27 4.76
C LEU A 939 6.53 -6.25 4.28
N ALA A 940 7.74 -5.77 4.00
CA ALA A 940 8.89 -6.63 3.65
C ALA A 940 9.25 -7.57 4.82
N ILE A 941 9.28 -7.05 6.05
CA ILE A 941 9.48 -7.85 7.27
C ILE A 941 8.37 -8.87 7.42
N PHE A 942 7.11 -8.45 7.27
CA PHE A 942 5.95 -9.34 7.40
C PHE A 942 6.01 -10.52 6.41
N ILE A 943 6.26 -10.25 5.12
CA ILE A 943 6.40 -11.28 4.10
C ILE A 943 7.60 -12.18 4.43
N SER A 944 8.69 -11.61 4.93
CA SER A 944 9.87 -12.38 5.31
C SER A 944 9.62 -13.34 6.47
N CYS A 945 8.87 -12.90 7.47
CA CYS A 945 8.48 -13.72 8.62
C CYS A 945 7.55 -14.87 8.21
N LEU A 946 6.58 -14.63 7.31
CA LEU A 946 5.73 -15.69 6.76
C LEU A 946 6.55 -16.82 6.14
N GLY A 947 7.60 -16.46 5.39
CA GLY A 947 8.49 -17.42 4.77
C GLY A 947 9.35 -18.19 5.75
N LEU A 948 9.94 -17.49 6.70
CA LEU A 948 10.74 -18.10 7.76
C LEU A 948 9.89 -19.06 8.61
N PHE A 949 8.67 -18.66 8.94
CA PHE A 949 7.72 -19.49 9.68
C PHE A 949 7.40 -20.79 8.94
N GLY A 950 7.06 -20.72 7.65
CA GLY A 950 6.74 -21.91 6.86
C GLY A 950 7.96 -22.81 6.66
N LEU A 951 9.16 -22.23 6.53
CA LEU A 951 10.41 -22.98 6.42
C LEU A 951 10.80 -23.64 7.76
N ALA A 952 10.65 -22.93 8.88
CA ALA A 952 10.90 -23.47 10.22
C ALA A 952 9.93 -24.62 10.54
N ALA A 953 8.67 -24.48 10.17
CA ALA A 953 7.67 -25.55 10.31
C ALA A 953 8.07 -26.80 9.52
N TYR A 954 8.59 -26.63 8.30
CA TYR A 954 9.09 -27.73 7.48
C TYR A 954 10.31 -28.41 8.09
N VAL A 955 11.33 -27.64 8.52
CA VAL A 955 12.55 -28.19 9.12
C VAL A 955 12.23 -28.94 10.42
N ALA A 956 11.33 -28.39 11.23
CA ALA A 956 10.82 -29.06 12.42
C ALA A 956 10.14 -30.39 12.08
N GLU A 957 9.30 -30.42 11.03
CA GLU A 957 8.67 -31.67 10.55
C GLU A 957 9.71 -32.69 10.07
N GLN A 958 10.72 -32.26 9.30
CA GLN A 958 11.77 -33.13 8.75
C GLN A 958 12.67 -33.72 9.85
N ARG A 959 12.99 -32.94 10.88
CA ARG A 959 13.85 -33.37 12.00
C ARG A 959 13.08 -33.99 13.16
N THR A 960 11.79 -34.33 13.01
CA THR A 960 10.97 -34.90 14.09
C THR A 960 11.57 -36.16 14.72
N LYS A 961 12.12 -37.09 13.90
CA LYS A 961 12.78 -38.32 14.39
C LYS A 961 14.08 -38.01 15.14
N GLU A 962 14.91 -37.13 14.59
CA GLU A 962 16.17 -36.69 15.21
C GLU A 962 15.91 -36.02 16.56
N ILE A 963 14.91 -35.13 16.62
CA ILE A 963 14.48 -34.45 17.86
C ILE A 963 13.95 -35.48 18.87
N GLY A 964 13.16 -36.46 18.42
CA GLY A 964 12.66 -37.55 19.26
C GLY A 964 13.77 -38.40 19.88
N ILE A 965 14.78 -38.80 19.08
CA ILE A 965 15.95 -39.54 19.57
C ILE A 965 16.74 -38.71 20.58
N ARG A 966 17.08 -37.45 20.24
CA ARG A 966 17.81 -36.56 21.15
C ARG A 966 17.07 -36.33 22.47
N LYS A 967 15.73 -36.21 22.42
CA LYS A 967 14.87 -36.10 23.61
C LYS A 967 14.92 -37.34 24.50
N VAL A 968 14.87 -38.53 23.90
CA VAL A 968 15.00 -39.80 24.64
C VAL A 968 16.41 -39.93 25.25
N LEU A 969 17.42 -39.36 24.58
CA LEU A 969 18.80 -39.26 25.09
C LEU A 969 19.02 -38.10 26.09
N GLY A 970 17.97 -37.43 26.57
CA GLY A 970 18.07 -36.41 27.62
C GLY A 970 18.28 -34.96 27.16
N ALA A 971 18.15 -34.66 25.86
CA ALA A 971 18.30 -33.29 25.37
C ALA A 971 17.21 -32.35 25.93
N SER A 972 17.63 -31.20 26.47
CA SER A 972 16.70 -30.21 27.02
C SER A 972 15.93 -29.47 25.91
N ILE A 973 14.77 -28.89 26.26
CA ILE A 973 13.96 -28.07 25.34
C ILE A 973 14.80 -26.91 24.78
N ALA A 974 15.66 -26.30 25.61
CA ALA A 974 16.56 -25.23 25.20
C ALA A 974 17.60 -25.70 24.17
N GLN A 975 18.18 -26.91 24.32
CA GLN A 975 19.13 -27.45 23.34
C GLN A 975 18.48 -27.71 21.98
N VAL A 976 17.25 -28.24 21.96
CA VAL A 976 16.47 -28.44 20.73
C VAL A 976 16.12 -27.09 20.09
N TRP A 977 15.75 -26.10 20.90
CA TRP A 977 15.46 -24.74 20.44
C TRP A 977 16.68 -24.07 19.82
N VAL A 978 17.84 -24.07 20.49
CA VAL A 978 19.09 -23.50 19.95
C VAL A 978 19.48 -24.18 18.65
N MET A 979 19.36 -25.51 18.57
CA MET A 979 19.69 -26.26 17.35
C MET A 979 18.85 -25.82 16.14
N LEU A 980 17.54 -25.63 16.32
CA LEU A 980 16.65 -25.21 15.25
C LEU A 980 16.81 -23.72 14.91
N SER A 981 16.99 -22.87 15.92
CA SER A 981 17.12 -21.41 15.74
C SER A 981 18.47 -21.01 15.14
N ARG A 982 19.56 -21.72 15.46
CA ARG A 982 20.91 -21.42 14.97
C ARG A 982 21.00 -21.40 13.44
N ASP A 983 20.34 -22.34 12.78
CA ASP A 983 20.35 -22.44 11.31
C ASP A 983 19.76 -21.19 10.64
N PHE A 984 18.83 -20.49 11.29
CA PHE A 984 18.22 -19.26 10.79
C PHE A 984 18.97 -18.00 11.23
N VAL A 985 19.37 -17.94 12.50
CA VAL A 985 20.12 -16.79 13.05
C VAL A 985 21.42 -16.56 12.28
N VAL A 986 22.14 -17.62 11.91
CA VAL A 986 23.38 -17.49 11.11
C VAL A 986 23.09 -16.87 9.74
N LEU A 987 21.98 -17.23 9.09
CA LEU A 987 21.61 -16.63 7.79
C LEU A 987 21.25 -15.16 7.94
N VAL A 988 20.55 -14.80 9.00
CA VAL A 988 20.15 -13.41 9.27
C VAL A 988 21.36 -12.55 9.63
N MET A 989 22.31 -13.09 10.41
CA MET A 989 23.58 -12.40 10.68
C MET A 989 24.37 -12.15 9.40
N LEU A 990 24.45 -13.15 8.52
CA LEU A 990 25.09 -12.97 7.20
C LEU A 990 24.36 -11.91 6.35
N SER A 991 23.03 -11.89 6.37
CA SER A 991 22.24 -10.83 5.73
C SER A 991 22.53 -9.45 6.30
N CYS A 992 22.71 -9.30 7.61
CA CYS A 992 23.05 -8.02 8.23
C CYS A 992 24.42 -7.52 7.77
N VAL A 993 25.40 -8.42 7.67
CA VAL A 993 26.75 -8.10 7.17
C VAL A 993 26.71 -7.62 5.72
N ILE A 994 25.85 -8.20 4.88
CA ILE A 994 25.70 -7.80 3.47
C ILE A 994 24.82 -6.54 3.33
N ALA A 995 23.74 -6.43 4.12
CA ALA A 995 22.80 -5.31 4.04
C ALA A 995 23.44 -4.00 4.47
N SER A 996 24.33 -4.02 5.46
CA SER A 996 24.98 -2.82 6.00
C SER A 996 25.75 -2.02 4.94
N PRO A 997 26.72 -2.58 4.18
CA PRO A 997 27.43 -1.85 3.14
C PRO A 997 26.53 -1.45 1.97
N VAL A 998 25.55 -2.28 1.61
CA VAL A 998 24.59 -1.94 0.54
C VAL A 998 23.75 -0.73 0.94
N ALA A 999 23.15 -0.75 2.13
CA ALA A 999 22.37 0.37 2.65
C ALA A 999 23.23 1.63 2.81
N LEU A 1000 24.45 1.49 3.34
CA LEU A 1000 25.39 2.60 3.49
C LEU A 1000 25.72 3.27 2.15
N TYR A 1001 25.97 2.49 1.09
CA TYR A 1001 26.29 3.03 -0.23
C TYR A 1001 25.15 3.91 -0.79
N PHE A 1002 23.92 3.39 -0.81
CA PHE A 1002 22.77 4.14 -1.33
C PHE A 1002 22.39 5.33 -0.44
N LEU A 1003 22.42 5.17 0.88
CA LEU A 1003 22.02 6.23 1.82
C LEU A 1003 23.06 7.34 1.93
N ARG A 1004 24.35 7.03 1.76
CA ARG A 1004 25.38 8.05 1.67
C ARG A 1004 25.17 8.95 0.46
N HIS A 1005 24.90 8.37 -0.70
CA HIS A 1005 24.62 9.15 -1.91
C HIS A 1005 23.35 10.00 -1.76
N TRP A 1006 22.31 9.47 -1.11
CA TRP A 1006 21.11 10.23 -0.81
C TRP A 1006 21.37 11.38 0.18
N LEU A 1007 22.15 11.14 1.24
CA LEU A 1007 22.54 12.18 2.22
C LEU A 1007 23.47 13.25 1.62
N GLU A 1008 24.21 12.92 0.55
CA GLU A 1008 25.08 13.88 -0.15
C GLU A 1008 24.31 15.00 -0.83
N SER A 1009 23.01 14.81 -1.11
CA SER A 1009 22.12 15.86 -1.62
C SER A 1009 21.78 16.93 -0.58
N TYR A 1010 22.09 16.72 0.71
CA TYR A 1010 21.79 17.67 1.78
C TYR A 1010 23.07 18.31 2.34
N ASN A 1011 23.09 19.64 2.39
CA ASN A 1011 24.18 20.39 3.04
C ASN A 1011 24.16 20.21 4.56
N TYR A 1012 22.96 20.20 5.16
CA TYR A 1012 22.74 19.92 6.57
C TYR A 1012 22.28 18.47 6.74
N ARG A 1013 23.20 17.58 7.10
CA ARG A 1013 22.98 16.12 7.11
C ARG A 1013 23.48 15.43 8.37
N VAL A 1014 22.84 14.32 8.71
CA VAL A 1014 23.30 13.42 9.78
C VAL A 1014 24.56 12.66 9.38
N SER A 1015 25.46 12.42 10.34
CA SER A 1015 26.53 11.44 10.19
C SER A 1015 26.01 10.04 10.51
N ILE A 1016 26.17 9.08 9.60
CA ILE A 1016 25.72 7.70 9.81
C ILE A 1016 26.63 7.02 10.85
N GLY A 1017 26.14 6.84 12.07
CA GLY A 1017 26.84 6.12 13.13
C GLY A 1017 26.65 4.60 13.06
N PRO A 1018 27.58 3.80 13.65
CA PRO A 1018 27.48 2.33 13.66
C PRO A 1018 26.26 1.81 14.42
N GLY A 1019 25.71 2.60 15.36
CA GLY A 1019 24.57 2.22 16.21
C GLY A 1019 23.32 1.84 15.42
N VAL A 1020 23.07 2.45 14.26
CA VAL A 1020 21.88 2.14 13.43
C VAL A 1020 21.96 0.73 12.85
N PHE A 1021 23.15 0.30 12.41
CA PHE A 1021 23.37 -1.05 11.87
C PHE A 1021 23.23 -2.11 12.96
N ILE A 1022 23.78 -1.84 14.15
CA ILE A 1022 23.69 -2.75 15.30
C ILE A 1022 22.24 -2.88 15.75
N ALA A 1023 21.52 -1.76 15.93
CA ALA A 1023 20.11 -1.77 16.34
C ALA A 1023 19.21 -2.49 15.33
N SER A 1024 19.42 -2.24 14.03
CA SER A 1024 18.67 -2.92 12.95
C SER A 1024 18.97 -4.41 12.90
N GLY A 1025 20.23 -4.81 13.11
CA GLY A 1025 20.64 -6.21 13.19
C GLY A 1025 20.03 -6.93 14.39
N ILE A 1026 20.05 -6.31 15.58
CA ILE A 1026 19.41 -6.83 16.79
C ILE A 1026 17.91 -7.02 16.55
N ALA A 1027 17.23 -6.01 15.99
CA ALA A 1027 15.82 -6.09 15.67
C ALA A 1027 15.52 -7.27 14.72
N ALA A 1028 16.30 -7.43 13.65
CA ALA A 1028 16.14 -8.54 12.71
C ALA A 1028 16.33 -9.91 13.36
N VAL A 1029 17.33 -10.06 14.24
CA VAL A 1029 17.58 -11.29 15.00
C VAL A 1029 16.43 -11.58 15.96
N VAL A 1030 15.94 -10.58 16.71
CA VAL A 1030 14.80 -10.74 17.62
C VAL A 1030 13.56 -11.19 16.87
N ILE A 1031 13.22 -10.55 15.75
CA ILE A 1031 12.07 -10.92 14.91
C ILE A 1031 12.20 -12.36 14.38
N THR A 1032 13.41 -12.73 13.95
CA THR A 1032 13.73 -14.09 13.49
C THR A 1032 13.53 -15.11 14.60
N LEU A 1033 14.06 -14.82 15.80
CA LEU A 1033 13.90 -15.69 16.96
C LEU A 1033 12.43 -15.83 17.33
N LEU A 1034 11.66 -14.74 17.40
CA LEU A 1034 10.21 -14.80 17.68
C LEU A 1034 9.47 -15.68 16.67
N THR A 1035 9.82 -15.54 15.39
CA THR A 1035 9.19 -16.28 14.28
C THR A 1035 9.51 -17.79 14.33
N VAL A 1036 10.76 -18.16 14.60
CA VAL A 1036 11.22 -19.57 14.61
C VAL A 1036 10.90 -20.27 15.93
N SER A 1037 10.99 -19.55 17.05
CA SER A 1037 10.84 -20.09 18.41
C SER A 1037 9.56 -20.88 18.57
N PHE A 1038 8.47 -20.44 17.94
CA PHE A 1038 7.20 -21.13 18.02
C PHE A 1038 7.26 -22.58 17.48
N GLN A 1039 7.82 -22.79 16.28
CA GLN A 1039 7.93 -24.15 15.72
C GLN A 1039 8.97 -24.97 16.47
N ALA A 1040 10.06 -24.31 16.90
CA ALA A 1040 11.12 -24.95 17.67
C ALA A 1040 10.63 -25.46 19.03
N ILE A 1041 9.90 -24.63 19.79
CA ILE A 1041 9.30 -24.99 21.08
C ILE A 1041 8.23 -26.05 20.87
N ARG A 1042 7.36 -25.91 19.87
CA ARG A 1042 6.32 -26.91 19.59
C ARG A 1042 6.92 -28.28 19.26
N ALA A 1043 7.98 -28.33 18.44
CA ALA A 1043 8.69 -29.57 18.13
C ALA A 1043 9.38 -30.13 19.37
N ALA A 1044 9.97 -29.27 20.19
CA ALA A 1044 10.59 -29.63 21.46
C ALA A 1044 9.56 -30.09 22.53
N LEU A 1045 8.29 -29.71 22.45
CA LEU A 1045 7.23 -30.18 23.36
C LEU A 1045 6.52 -31.45 22.86
N ALA A 1046 6.80 -31.91 21.64
CA ALA A 1046 6.16 -33.10 21.09
C ALA A 1046 6.55 -34.37 21.87
N ASN A 1047 5.59 -35.29 22.04
CA ASN A 1047 5.81 -36.53 22.77
C ASN A 1047 6.73 -37.46 21.94
N PRO A 1048 7.91 -37.84 22.44
CA PRO A 1048 8.88 -38.65 21.71
C PRO A 1048 8.35 -40.04 21.33
N VAL A 1049 7.43 -40.62 22.12
CA VAL A 1049 6.80 -41.92 21.84
C VAL A 1049 5.97 -41.87 20.55
N LYS A 1050 5.28 -40.74 20.30
CA LYS A 1050 4.52 -40.56 19.05
C LYS A 1050 5.43 -40.31 17.85
N SER A 1051 6.54 -39.61 18.05
CA SER A 1051 7.52 -39.28 17.00
C SER A 1051 8.33 -40.49 16.52
N LEU A 1052 8.54 -41.49 17.38
CA LEU A 1052 9.27 -42.72 17.05
C LEU A 1052 8.37 -43.82 16.46
N ARG A 1053 7.08 -43.83 16.80
CA ARG A 1053 6.11 -44.86 16.38
C ARG A 1053 5.36 -44.53 15.07
N SER A 1054 5.56 -43.36 14.49
CA SER A 1054 4.90 -42.96 13.23
C SER A 1054 5.62 -43.56 12.01
N GLU A 1055 4.96 -44.51 11.36
CA GLU A 1055 5.13 -44.86 9.94
C GLU A 1055 3.92 -44.40 9.13
#